data_AF-A0AAW3HNG5-F1
#
_entry.id   AF-A0AAW3HNG5-F1
#
_cell.length_a   1.000
_cell.length_b   1.000
_cell.length_c   1.000
_cell.angle_alpha   90.00
_cell.angle_beta   90.00
_cell.angle_gamma   90.00
#
_symmetry.space_group_name_H-M   'P 1'
#
loop_
_entity.id
_entity.type
_entity.pdbx_description
1 polymer ?
#
loop_
_entity_poly.entity_id
_entity_poly.type
_entity_poly.pdbx_seq_one_letter_code
_entity_poly.pdbx_strand_id
1 'polypeptide(L)'
;MDELYILGCLFLVFALLVAPVLAVIGFNRSTAARQEIARLRQRIEALEQRGAAYNPPEPVQPAASNSVTAPVVEDVPAPVDPWRPDIPAAVAEPAPSPVPAPAAKQPSAFGGILTSLARWFMQGNPLAKLGILLLFLGLSFLLRYTVEHSLFPLELRLVAAALFAIVLLAVGWRLRHRQRVYALILQGGATGVLYLTVFGAFRLWQMLPMTLAFALLVVICAASVGLAVLQKALSLAMLASLGGYLAPLLLSTGGGSFVALFSFYLLLSIGILAISIWQHWRELNLLGLLFTFGVGGLWGLNDYQPEDYGVCQLFLIANTLIFGVLSVALSLRAQEKGKQIVDGVLLFAPPLIGFGMQYGMTQHWVYGPALSALGYGAFYLTLAFLALRRYPSLGRPLVMAALAIGGGFATLAIPLALSARWTAMAWALEGLGILWLGVQQHQRRMQYSGTALLVLALGSALWAQTSGVTSLSLLLIFAILSLCLLAAAWLWRALFLPASRALLAGGLLFWLVALLGASQLALTKQLPVLAGVLALTAASVWGWRQVAARLAWRELDASKWLLWPIMLLMVGYQIWHQQIVAAGWVNLAWCVALPAALMLLRRDDVRLLPRIAMGLHLSLFWMILLALAAELYWFARSLPWGMAAWGSGLALAAGGGVIMALSAAVRRRVWPFREWPALYACLAPIPVVVALLVLLVLTNFQDGVVYRQTWLPLVNPLEEGAAFALLGLVVFYLAVKRYYPALPAQARPWPAVVLMAFGFWWLNGALMRALAWYGDVAWNMASLWDSRLIQTSFALFWMLSALVLMIHATRRASRQEWLCGAALLGVVMVKLMLVDSAGGGGLSRVVAFIGVAILVLIVGYFSPLPPKTGDEK
;
A
#
# COMPACT_ATOMS: atom_id res chain seq x y z
N MET A 1 24.84 -10.29 50.12
CA MET A 1 24.73 -11.71 50.53
C MET A 1 23.46 -11.85 51.36
N ASP A 2 23.48 -11.16 52.49
CA ASP A 2 22.44 -10.72 53.43
C ASP A 2 20.98 -10.80 52.94
N GLU A 3 20.61 -10.25 51.79
CA GLU A 3 19.21 -10.27 51.32
C GLU A 3 18.67 -11.70 51.04
N LEU A 4 19.52 -12.65 50.65
CA LEU A 4 19.14 -14.07 50.53
C LEU A 4 19.01 -14.75 51.91
N TYR A 5 19.86 -14.39 52.87
CA TYR A 5 19.77 -14.88 54.25
C TYR A 5 18.51 -14.35 54.95
N ILE A 6 18.14 -13.09 54.72
CA ILE A 6 16.90 -12.49 55.23
C ILE A 6 15.69 -13.24 54.66
N LEU A 7 15.64 -13.48 53.35
CA LEU A 7 14.52 -14.17 52.70
C LEU A 7 14.40 -15.63 53.15
N GLY A 8 15.52 -16.36 53.30
CA GLY A 8 15.54 -17.71 53.87
C GLY A 8 15.13 -17.75 55.34
N CYS A 9 15.55 -16.77 56.15
CA CYS A 9 15.15 -16.66 57.55
C CYS A 9 13.65 -16.35 57.70
N LEU A 10 13.11 -15.47 56.86
CA LEU A 10 11.68 -15.13 56.81
C LEU A 10 10.83 -16.38 56.49
N PHE A 11 11.29 -17.19 55.54
CA PHE A 11 10.66 -18.48 55.21
C PHE A 11 10.70 -19.46 56.39
N LEU A 12 11.85 -19.59 57.08
CA LEU A 12 12.02 -20.46 58.24
C LEU A 12 11.12 -20.04 59.42
N VAL A 13 11.00 -18.74 59.67
CA VAL A 13 10.10 -18.14 60.67
C VAL A 13 8.64 -18.43 60.33
N PHE A 14 8.24 -18.29 59.07
CA PHE A 14 6.88 -18.62 58.63
C PHE A 14 6.56 -20.12 58.82
N ALA A 15 7.47 -21.00 58.40
CA ALA A 15 7.31 -22.44 58.54
C ALA A 15 7.22 -22.91 60.01
N LEU A 16 8.05 -22.37 60.91
CA LEU A 16 8.11 -22.80 62.31
C LEU A 16 7.02 -22.20 63.20
N LEU A 17 6.52 -20.99 62.94
CA LEU A 17 5.50 -20.35 63.78
C LEU A 17 4.08 -20.46 63.23
N VAL A 18 3.90 -20.32 61.90
CA VAL A 18 2.55 -20.23 61.34
C VAL A 18 1.94 -21.62 61.09
N ALA A 19 2.73 -22.59 60.63
CA ALA A 19 2.21 -23.94 60.36
C ALA A 19 1.70 -24.67 61.64
N PRO A 20 2.42 -24.69 62.79
CA PRO A 20 1.92 -25.37 63.98
C PRO A 20 0.69 -24.67 64.59
N VAL A 21 0.67 -23.33 64.60
CA VAL A 21 -0.47 -22.56 65.12
C VAL A 21 -1.72 -22.75 64.24
N LEU A 22 -1.56 -22.76 62.92
CA LEU A 22 -2.66 -23.12 62.00
C LEU A 22 -3.13 -24.56 62.18
N ALA A 23 -2.22 -25.52 62.38
CA ALA A 23 -2.58 -26.91 62.63
C ALA A 23 -3.41 -27.07 63.91
N VAL A 24 -3.01 -26.42 65.01
CA VAL A 24 -3.77 -26.43 66.29
C VAL A 24 -5.13 -25.75 66.15
N ILE A 25 -5.21 -24.59 65.49
CA ILE A 25 -6.48 -23.88 65.26
C ILE A 25 -7.41 -24.69 64.33
N GLY A 26 -6.84 -25.33 63.30
CA GLY A 26 -7.56 -26.22 62.39
C GLY A 26 -8.10 -27.47 63.09
N PHE A 27 -7.28 -28.13 63.92
CA PHE A 27 -7.66 -29.28 64.73
C PHE A 27 -8.81 -28.94 65.69
N ASN A 28 -8.71 -27.81 66.41
CA ASN A 28 -9.73 -27.36 67.35
C ASN A 28 -11.04 -26.90 66.67
N ARG A 29 -10.99 -26.40 65.42
CA ARG A 29 -12.20 -26.14 64.62
C ARG A 29 -12.80 -27.42 64.03
N SER A 30 -11.98 -28.40 63.66
CA SER A 30 -12.41 -29.71 63.16
C SER A 30 -13.14 -30.51 64.23
N THR A 31 -12.65 -30.53 65.48
CA THR A 31 -13.33 -31.18 66.60
C THR A 31 -14.68 -30.51 66.93
N ALA A 32 -14.75 -29.17 66.94
CA ALA A 32 -16.01 -28.44 67.11
C ALA A 32 -17.04 -28.75 66.01
N ALA A 33 -16.62 -28.76 64.74
CA ALA A 33 -17.51 -29.11 63.62
C ALA A 33 -18.01 -30.57 63.70
N ARG A 34 -17.16 -31.51 64.13
CA ARG A 34 -17.57 -32.91 64.38
C ARG A 34 -18.61 -33.03 65.50
N GLN A 35 -18.48 -32.24 66.57
CA GLN A 35 -19.48 -32.19 67.65
C GLN A 35 -20.81 -31.60 67.16
N GLU A 36 -20.78 -30.57 66.32
CA GLU A 36 -21.98 -29.96 65.75
C GLU A 36 -22.72 -30.91 64.77
N ILE A 37 -21.99 -31.65 63.94
CA ILE A 37 -22.54 -32.71 63.09
C ILE A 37 -23.16 -33.85 63.92
N ALA A 38 -22.50 -34.28 65.01
CA ALA A 38 -23.05 -35.29 65.91
C ALA A 38 -24.35 -34.81 66.58
N ARG A 39 -24.40 -33.54 66.99
CA ARG A 39 -25.58 -32.89 67.59
C ARG A 39 -26.73 -32.74 66.59
N LEU A 40 -26.42 -32.52 65.31
CA LEU A 40 -27.41 -32.52 64.24
C LEU A 40 -27.94 -33.92 63.94
N ARG A 41 -27.10 -34.96 63.95
CA ARG A 41 -27.55 -36.36 63.82
C ARG A 41 -28.55 -36.75 64.91
N GLN A 42 -28.24 -36.51 66.19
CA GLN A 42 -29.19 -36.73 67.29
C GLN A 42 -30.50 -35.97 67.12
N ARG A 43 -30.46 -34.79 66.49
CA ARG A 43 -31.65 -33.97 66.24
C ARG A 43 -32.48 -34.47 65.06
N ILE A 44 -31.86 -35.16 64.10
CA ILE A 44 -32.55 -35.88 63.02
C ILE A 44 -33.15 -37.17 63.58
N GLU A 45 -32.41 -37.99 64.32
CA GLU A 45 -32.92 -39.21 64.98
C GLU A 45 -34.13 -38.89 65.88
N ALA A 46 -34.09 -37.80 66.65
CA ALA A 46 -35.20 -37.33 67.49
C ALA A 46 -36.40 -36.75 66.69
N LEU A 47 -36.23 -36.42 65.41
CA LEU A 47 -37.32 -36.03 64.51
C LEU A 47 -37.88 -37.25 63.76
N GLU A 48 -37.04 -38.20 63.37
CA GLU A 48 -37.46 -39.49 62.78
C GLU A 48 -38.28 -40.32 63.79
N GLN A 49 -37.85 -40.37 65.05
CA GLN A 49 -38.62 -40.96 66.16
C GLN A 49 -39.98 -40.27 66.41
N ARG A 50 -40.13 -38.99 66.02
CA ARG A 50 -41.43 -38.28 66.05
C ARG A 50 -42.25 -38.51 64.78
N GLY A 51 -41.61 -38.65 63.62
CA GLY A 51 -42.26 -39.01 62.36
C GLY A 51 -42.87 -40.41 62.38
N ALA A 52 -42.26 -41.35 63.10
CA ALA A 52 -42.75 -42.73 63.27
C ALA A 52 -44.11 -42.85 64.01
N ALA A 53 -44.70 -41.76 64.51
CA ALA A 53 -45.93 -41.74 65.30
C ALA A 53 -47.13 -41.09 64.58
N TYR A 54 -47.08 -40.92 63.25
CA TYR A 54 -48.16 -40.26 62.49
C TYR A 54 -48.66 -41.10 61.30
N ASN A 55 -49.83 -41.73 61.44
CA ASN A 55 -50.57 -42.38 60.34
C ASN A 55 -51.74 -41.48 59.87
N PRO A 56 -51.98 -41.34 58.55
CA PRO A 56 -53.02 -40.46 58.00
C PRO A 56 -54.37 -41.16 57.73
N PRO A 57 -55.45 -40.39 57.54
CA PRO A 57 -56.62 -40.78 56.74
C PRO A 57 -56.66 -40.09 55.36
N GLU A 58 -57.60 -40.55 54.51
CA GLU A 58 -57.66 -40.36 53.04
C GLU A 58 -58.45 -39.10 52.53
N PRO A 59 -58.45 -38.81 51.20
CA PRO A 59 -58.68 -37.46 50.67
C PRO A 59 -60.11 -37.13 50.17
N VAL A 60 -60.38 -35.83 49.94
CA VAL A 60 -61.59 -35.33 49.26
C VAL A 60 -61.24 -34.16 48.29
N GLN A 61 -61.91 -34.15 47.14
CA GLN A 61 -62.01 -33.07 46.12
C GLN A 61 -63.50 -32.98 45.68
N PRO A 62 -63.91 -32.03 44.81
CA PRO A 62 -63.70 -30.58 44.81
C PRO A 62 -65.04 -29.80 44.61
N ALA A 63 -65.06 -28.46 44.71
CA ALA A 63 -66.12 -27.61 44.12
C ALA A 63 -65.69 -26.13 43.99
N ALA A 64 -66.34 -25.38 43.10
CA ALA A 64 -66.08 -23.96 42.79
C ALA A 64 -67.29 -23.07 43.07
N SER A 65 -67.15 -21.74 42.99
CA SER A 65 -68.07 -20.86 42.21
C SER A 65 -67.73 -19.35 42.24
N ASN A 66 -67.86 -18.73 41.05
CA ASN A 66 -68.38 -17.37 40.75
C ASN A 66 -67.70 -16.08 41.29
N SER A 67 -67.90 -14.88 40.70
CA SER A 67 -67.93 -14.38 39.28
C SER A 67 -68.07 -12.83 39.28
N VAL A 68 -68.26 -12.17 38.10
CA VAL A 68 -68.55 -10.72 37.85
C VAL A 68 -67.31 -9.77 37.94
N THR A 69 -66.70 -9.20 36.88
CA THR A 69 -67.07 -8.25 35.78
C THR A 69 -67.41 -6.81 36.22
N ALA A 70 -67.12 -5.69 35.51
CA ALA A 70 -66.24 -5.27 34.38
C ALA A 70 -66.43 -3.72 34.17
N PRO A 71 -66.13 -3.05 33.03
CA PRO A 71 -65.02 -3.13 32.03
C PRO A 71 -63.89 -2.11 32.37
N VAL A 72 -63.20 -1.24 31.58
CA VAL A 72 -63.14 -0.67 30.18
C VAL A 72 -61.61 -0.30 29.96
N VAL A 73 -60.83 -0.51 28.88
CA VAL A 73 -60.93 -0.34 27.39
C VAL A 73 -60.59 1.13 26.95
N GLU A 74 -59.82 1.49 25.89
CA GLU A 74 -59.20 0.81 24.72
C GLU A 74 -57.85 1.46 24.25
N ASP A 75 -57.02 0.71 23.50
CA ASP A 75 -56.03 0.98 22.41
C ASP A 75 -55.13 2.26 22.29
N VAL A 76 -53.80 2.22 22.04
CA VAL A 76 -52.99 1.64 20.90
C VAL A 76 -53.22 2.43 19.57
N PRO A 77 -52.21 2.95 18.81
CA PRO A 77 -50.96 2.27 18.38
C PRO A 77 -49.66 3.14 18.24
N ALA A 78 -48.59 2.51 17.72
CA ALA A 78 -47.35 3.11 17.14
C ALA A 78 -47.45 3.12 15.57
N PRO A 79 -46.43 3.33 14.69
CA PRO A 79 -44.95 3.47 14.88
C PRO A 79 -44.23 4.47 13.90
N VAL A 80 -42.95 4.19 13.57
CA VAL A 80 -42.10 4.66 12.43
C VAL A 80 -41.01 5.74 12.71
N ASP A 81 -39.86 5.54 12.05
CA ASP A 81 -38.58 6.25 12.14
C ASP A 81 -38.35 7.15 10.89
N PRO A 82 -37.94 8.43 11.03
CA PRO A 82 -37.69 9.36 9.92
C PRO A 82 -36.21 9.62 9.56
N TRP A 83 -35.24 8.75 9.86
CA TRP A 83 -33.81 8.97 9.49
C TRP A 83 -33.52 8.97 7.96
N ARG A 84 -33.79 10.10 7.27
CA ARG A 84 -33.07 10.52 6.04
C ARG A 84 -32.88 12.05 5.96
N PRO A 85 -31.84 12.55 5.27
CA PRO A 85 -31.35 13.93 5.43
C PRO A 85 -31.72 14.89 4.29
N ASP A 86 -31.67 16.20 4.58
CA ASP A 86 -31.60 17.29 3.58
C ASP A 86 -30.77 18.49 4.10
N ILE A 87 -30.08 19.20 3.18
CA ILE A 87 -29.18 20.37 3.36
C ILE A 87 -29.24 21.12 2.00
N PRO A 88 -29.46 22.46 1.85
CA PRO A 88 -28.55 23.51 2.37
C PRO A 88 -29.05 24.96 2.60
N ALA A 89 -28.31 25.74 3.43
CA ALA A 89 -27.95 27.17 3.26
C ALA A 89 -27.02 27.58 4.44
N ALA A 90 -25.72 27.87 4.30
CA ALA A 90 -25.04 28.98 3.60
C ALA A 90 -24.97 30.30 4.40
N VAL A 91 -23.75 30.75 4.77
CA VAL A 91 -23.21 32.14 4.64
C VAL A 91 -21.81 32.30 5.28
N ALA A 92 -20.95 33.08 4.61
CA ALA A 92 -19.70 33.74 5.04
C ALA A 92 -18.43 32.92 5.44
N GLU A 93 -17.29 33.39 4.90
CA GLU A 93 -15.90 32.96 5.10
C GLU A 93 -15.02 34.23 5.24
N PRO A 94 -13.89 34.19 5.98
CA PRO A 94 -12.84 35.22 5.82
C PRO A 94 -11.42 34.68 5.55
N ALA A 95 -10.94 34.95 4.33
CA ALA A 95 -9.55 35.31 3.96
C ALA A 95 -8.32 34.46 4.40
N PRO A 96 -7.66 33.74 3.46
CA PRO A 96 -6.31 33.21 3.64
C PRO A 96 -5.18 34.17 3.20
N SER A 97 -3.97 33.96 3.72
CA SER A 97 -2.75 34.75 3.42
C SER A 97 -2.03 34.33 2.11
N PRO A 98 -1.22 35.22 1.49
CA PRO A 98 -0.75 35.04 0.11
C PRO A 98 0.42 34.05 -0.08
N VAL A 99 0.45 33.42 -1.26
CA VAL A 99 1.49 32.48 -1.72
C VAL A 99 2.13 33.02 -3.01
N PRO A 100 3.44 32.80 -3.30
CA PRO A 100 4.16 33.54 -4.35
C PRO A 100 3.69 33.32 -5.79
N ALA A 101 3.90 34.35 -6.62
CA ALA A 101 3.47 34.39 -8.02
C ALA A 101 4.14 33.32 -8.91
N PRO A 102 3.38 32.53 -9.69
CA PRO A 102 3.94 31.64 -10.71
C PRO A 102 4.56 32.41 -11.88
N ALA A 103 5.74 31.96 -12.35
CA ALA A 103 6.35 32.50 -13.55
C ALA A 103 5.47 32.28 -14.80
N ALA A 104 5.51 33.25 -15.73
CA ALA A 104 4.63 33.28 -16.90
C ALA A 104 4.81 32.04 -17.80
N LYS A 105 3.78 31.18 -17.87
CA LYS A 105 3.71 30.09 -18.85
C LYS A 105 3.53 30.67 -20.25
N GLN A 106 4.38 30.23 -21.18
CA GLN A 106 4.18 30.46 -22.61
C GLN A 106 2.84 29.83 -23.07
N PRO A 107 2.10 30.46 -24.00
CA PRO A 107 0.74 30.06 -24.32
C PRO A 107 0.68 28.68 -25.00
N SER A 108 -0.29 27.85 -24.58
CA SER A 108 -0.55 26.55 -25.20
C SER A 108 -1.25 26.70 -26.55
N ALA A 109 -0.97 25.76 -27.47
CA ALA A 109 -1.38 25.86 -28.88
C ALA A 109 -2.89 26.04 -29.10
N PHE A 110 -3.74 25.45 -28.25
CA PHE A 110 -5.21 25.61 -28.34
C PHE A 110 -5.72 26.90 -27.69
N GLY A 111 -5.13 27.36 -26.58
CA GLY A 111 -5.51 28.63 -25.93
C GLY A 111 -5.18 29.87 -26.78
N GLY A 112 -4.24 29.72 -27.71
CA GLY A 112 -3.90 30.76 -28.69
C GLY A 112 -5.03 31.13 -29.65
N ILE A 113 -6.00 30.25 -29.91
CA ILE A 113 -7.00 30.46 -30.98
C ILE A 113 -8.05 31.51 -30.57
N LEU A 114 -8.74 31.33 -29.43
CA LEU A 114 -9.71 32.33 -28.94
C LEU A 114 -9.04 33.68 -28.67
N THR A 115 -7.86 33.67 -28.06
CA THR A 115 -7.13 34.91 -27.73
C THR A 115 -6.61 35.64 -28.97
N SER A 116 -6.26 34.91 -30.04
CA SER A 116 -5.92 35.51 -31.34
C SER A 116 -7.15 36.00 -32.08
N LEU A 117 -8.29 35.30 -32.01
CA LEU A 117 -9.56 35.77 -32.60
C LEU A 117 -10.02 37.09 -31.95
N ALA A 118 -10.01 37.17 -30.62
CA ALA A 118 -10.35 38.40 -29.91
C ALA A 118 -9.40 39.57 -30.26
N ARG A 119 -8.09 39.31 -30.31
CA ARG A 119 -7.06 40.31 -30.67
C ARG A 119 -7.16 40.73 -32.14
N TRP A 120 -7.44 39.79 -33.04
CA TRP A 120 -7.70 40.04 -34.47
C TRP A 120 -8.99 40.84 -34.67
N PHE A 121 -10.05 40.58 -33.90
CA PHE A 121 -11.30 41.33 -33.98
C PHE A 121 -11.06 42.80 -33.60
N MET A 122 -10.35 43.05 -32.50
CA MET A 122 -10.03 44.38 -31.97
C MET A 122 -8.98 45.16 -32.78
N GLN A 123 -8.14 44.52 -33.61
CA GLN A 123 -7.16 45.23 -34.45
C GLN A 123 -7.75 45.68 -35.81
N GLY A 124 -7.75 46.99 -36.06
CA GLY A 124 -8.33 47.63 -37.25
C GLY A 124 -9.56 48.46 -36.90
N ASN A 125 -10.47 48.68 -37.86
CA ASN A 125 -11.77 49.29 -37.58
C ASN A 125 -12.79 48.18 -37.20
N PRO A 126 -13.18 48.03 -35.92
CA PRO A 126 -14.12 46.98 -35.51
C PRO A 126 -15.54 47.22 -36.04
N LEU A 127 -16.00 48.48 -36.15
CA LEU A 127 -17.33 48.79 -36.72
C LEU A 127 -17.48 48.27 -38.15
N ALA A 128 -16.41 48.30 -38.96
CA ALA A 128 -16.47 47.76 -40.32
C ALA A 128 -16.65 46.23 -40.32
N LYS A 129 -16.03 45.50 -39.39
CA LYS A 129 -16.20 44.03 -39.26
C LYS A 129 -17.59 43.69 -38.70
N LEU A 130 -18.04 44.42 -37.69
CA LEU A 130 -19.36 44.29 -37.10
C LEU A 130 -20.45 44.61 -38.12
N GLY A 131 -20.25 45.65 -38.94
CA GLY A 131 -21.14 46.02 -40.05
C GLY A 131 -21.27 44.94 -41.12
N ILE A 132 -20.17 44.27 -41.52
CA ILE A 132 -20.25 43.11 -42.43
C ILE A 132 -21.03 41.95 -41.79
N LEU A 133 -20.80 41.67 -40.50
CA LEU A 133 -21.52 40.62 -39.78
C LEU A 133 -23.02 40.92 -39.66
N LEU A 134 -23.37 42.17 -39.33
CA LEU A 134 -24.74 42.67 -39.26
C LEU A 134 -25.43 42.67 -40.63
N LEU A 135 -24.71 43.02 -41.71
CA LEU A 135 -25.25 42.99 -43.07
C LEU A 135 -25.46 41.54 -43.53
N PHE A 136 -24.57 40.61 -43.19
CA PHE A 136 -24.74 39.18 -43.47
C PHE A 136 -25.91 38.56 -42.69
N LEU A 137 -26.07 38.92 -41.40
CA LEU A 137 -27.23 38.55 -40.58
C LEU A 137 -28.52 39.15 -41.15
N GLY A 138 -28.53 40.45 -41.46
CA GLY A 138 -29.67 41.14 -42.06
C GLY A 138 -30.10 40.55 -43.39
N LEU A 139 -29.15 40.16 -44.25
CA LEU A 139 -29.45 39.47 -45.51
C LEU A 139 -29.96 38.03 -45.27
N SER A 140 -29.47 37.35 -44.24
CA SER A 140 -29.97 36.02 -43.84
C SER A 140 -31.41 36.11 -43.32
N PHE A 141 -31.74 37.14 -42.54
CA PHE A 141 -33.11 37.45 -42.13
C PHE A 141 -34.00 37.87 -43.31
N LEU A 142 -33.47 38.64 -44.28
CA LEU A 142 -34.21 39.02 -45.49
C LEU A 142 -34.52 37.80 -46.38
N LEU A 143 -33.56 36.89 -46.56
CA LEU A 143 -33.76 35.62 -47.25
C LEU A 143 -34.81 34.77 -46.52
N ARG A 144 -34.70 34.63 -45.19
CA ARG A 144 -35.69 33.95 -44.36
C ARG A 144 -37.09 34.58 -44.49
N TYR A 145 -37.20 35.91 -44.49
CA TYR A 145 -38.44 36.65 -44.69
C TYR A 145 -39.08 36.35 -46.05
N THR A 146 -38.30 36.28 -47.14
CA THR A 146 -38.82 35.85 -48.47
C THR A 146 -39.22 34.38 -48.53
N VAL A 147 -38.73 33.55 -47.59
CA VAL A 147 -39.19 32.17 -47.41
C VAL A 147 -40.50 32.11 -46.63
N GLU A 148 -40.59 32.81 -45.50
CA GLU A 148 -41.75 32.82 -44.61
C GLU A 148 -42.98 33.53 -45.24
N HIS A 149 -42.77 34.52 -46.10
CA HIS A 149 -43.85 35.24 -46.81
C HIS A 149 -44.05 34.81 -48.28
N SER A 150 -43.42 33.73 -48.73
CA SER A 150 -43.64 33.09 -50.05
C SER A 150 -43.47 33.98 -51.30
N LEU A 151 -42.80 35.14 -51.20
CA LEU A 151 -42.85 36.24 -52.17
C LEU A 151 -42.33 35.92 -53.59
N PHE A 152 -41.55 34.86 -53.77
CA PHE A 152 -40.98 34.41 -55.06
C PHE A 152 -40.93 32.88 -55.15
N PRO A 153 -40.94 32.27 -56.35
CA PRO A 153 -40.68 30.82 -56.48
C PRO A 153 -39.26 30.46 -56.02
N LEU A 154 -39.10 29.25 -55.46
CA LEU A 154 -37.88 28.81 -54.76
C LEU A 154 -36.63 28.82 -55.64
N GLU A 155 -36.76 28.40 -56.90
CA GLU A 155 -35.70 28.41 -57.92
C GLU A 155 -35.09 29.82 -58.06
N LEU A 156 -35.95 30.84 -58.15
CA LEU A 156 -35.54 32.23 -58.32
C LEU A 156 -34.83 32.76 -57.07
N ARG A 157 -35.22 32.30 -55.87
CA ARG A 157 -34.50 32.60 -54.61
C ARG A 157 -33.09 32.00 -54.61
N LEU A 158 -32.93 30.76 -55.06
CA LEU A 158 -31.63 30.07 -55.13
C LEU A 158 -30.72 30.69 -56.20
N VAL A 159 -31.27 31.03 -57.37
CA VAL A 159 -30.55 31.76 -58.42
C VAL A 159 -30.15 33.15 -57.94
N ALA A 160 -31.02 33.88 -57.24
CA ALA A 160 -30.69 35.19 -56.67
C ALA A 160 -29.58 35.10 -55.60
N ALA A 161 -29.60 34.09 -54.72
CA ALA A 161 -28.53 33.85 -53.75
C ALA A 161 -27.18 33.53 -54.41
N ALA A 162 -27.19 32.69 -55.47
CA ALA A 162 -26.00 32.36 -56.24
C ALA A 162 -25.45 33.58 -57.01
N LEU A 163 -26.31 34.34 -57.69
CA LEU A 163 -25.94 35.58 -58.39
C LEU A 163 -25.38 36.63 -57.41
N PHE A 164 -26.01 36.81 -56.24
CA PHE A 164 -25.52 37.70 -55.21
C PHE A 164 -24.11 37.30 -54.73
N ALA A 165 -23.86 36.01 -54.49
CA ALA A 165 -22.53 35.52 -54.14
C ALA A 165 -21.51 35.72 -55.26
N ILE A 166 -21.89 35.53 -56.53
CA ILE A 166 -21.03 35.83 -57.69
C ILE A 166 -20.68 37.33 -57.76
N VAL A 167 -21.66 38.21 -57.48
CA VAL A 167 -21.43 39.67 -57.37
C VAL A 167 -20.47 39.99 -56.21
N LEU A 168 -20.62 39.36 -55.04
CA LEU A 168 -19.69 39.53 -53.92
C LEU A 168 -18.27 39.05 -54.25
N LEU A 169 -18.11 37.92 -54.96
CA LEU A 169 -16.81 37.45 -55.47
C LEU A 169 -16.19 38.48 -56.42
N ALA A 170 -16.97 39.02 -57.37
CA ALA A 170 -16.51 40.01 -58.33
C ALA A 170 -16.12 41.35 -57.68
N VAL A 171 -16.91 41.83 -56.71
CA VAL A 171 -16.61 43.03 -55.91
C VAL A 171 -15.34 42.82 -55.08
N GLY A 172 -15.20 41.67 -54.42
CA GLY A 172 -13.99 41.30 -53.67
C GLY A 172 -12.76 41.22 -54.59
N TRP A 173 -12.89 40.58 -55.76
CA TRP A 173 -11.84 40.53 -56.77
C TRP A 173 -11.41 41.91 -57.26
N ARG A 174 -12.34 42.87 -57.42
CA ARG A 174 -12.02 44.27 -57.74
C ARG A 174 -11.35 45.00 -56.57
N LEU A 175 -11.74 44.74 -55.32
CA LEU A 175 -11.17 45.35 -54.12
C LEU A 175 -9.80 44.80 -53.71
N ARG A 176 -9.36 43.64 -54.24
CA ARG A 176 -8.12 42.94 -53.82
C ARG A 176 -6.86 43.82 -53.80
N HIS A 177 -6.80 44.80 -54.70
CA HIS A 177 -5.68 45.75 -54.83
C HIS A 177 -5.78 46.99 -53.93
N ARG A 178 -6.98 47.32 -53.40
CA ARG A 178 -7.20 48.50 -52.53
C ARG A 178 -7.35 48.13 -51.05
N GLN A 179 -8.06 47.06 -50.72
CA GLN A 179 -8.22 46.57 -49.34
C GLN A 179 -8.19 45.04 -49.30
N ARG A 180 -6.99 44.46 -49.31
CA ARG A 180 -6.76 43.01 -49.40
C ARG A 180 -7.47 42.20 -48.30
N VAL A 181 -7.50 42.69 -47.06
CA VAL A 181 -8.20 41.99 -45.95
C VAL A 181 -9.72 41.99 -46.14
N TYR A 182 -10.31 43.13 -46.54
CA TYR A 182 -11.74 43.25 -46.82
C TYR A 182 -12.16 42.36 -48.00
N ALA A 183 -11.36 42.37 -49.08
CA ALA A 183 -11.58 41.52 -50.24
C ALA A 183 -11.62 40.02 -49.89
N LEU A 184 -10.71 39.55 -49.03
CA LEU A 184 -10.64 38.14 -48.62
C LEU A 184 -11.80 37.73 -47.71
N ILE A 185 -12.28 38.63 -46.83
CA ILE A 185 -13.51 38.38 -46.04
C ILE A 185 -14.72 38.27 -46.96
N LEU A 186 -14.86 39.19 -47.92
CA LEU A 186 -15.99 39.22 -48.85
C LEU A 186 -16.01 38.00 -49.78
N GLN A 187 -14.85 37.61 -50.32
CA GLN A 187 -14.71 36.41 -51.15
C GLN A 187 -14.97 35.13 -50.34
N GLY A 188 -14.43 35.01 -49.12
CA GLY A 188 -14.66 33.85 -48.26
C GLY A 188 -16.14 33.69 -47.90
N GLY A 189 -16.81 34.78 -47.49
CA GLY A 189 -18.25 34.78 -47.24
C GLY A 189 -19.06 34.38 -48.47
N ALA A 190 -18.71 34.90 -49.65
CA ALA A 190 -19.37 34.57 -50.91
C ALA A 190 -19.18 33.10 -51.33
N THR A 191 -17.96 32.55 -51.23
CA THR A 191 -17.71 31.11 -51.39
C THR A 191 -18.58 30.29 -50.43
N GLY A 192 -18.68 30.69 -49.16
CA GLY A 192 -19.54 30.05 -48.16
C GLY A 192 -21.03 30.06 -48.55
N VAL A 193 -21.54 31.18 -49.07
CA VAL A 193 -22.92 31.27 -49.57
C VAL A 193 -23.14 30.34 -50.77
N LEU A 194 -22.19 30.21 -51.69
CA LEU A 194 -22.30 29.26 -52.81
C LEU A 194 -22.35 27.80 -52.32
N TYR A 195 -21.48 27.41 -51.37
CA TYR A 195 -21.54 26.08 -50.74
C TYR A 195 -22.90 25.81 -50.10
N LEU A 196 -23.41 26.74 -49.29
CA LEU A 196 -24.70 26.60 -48.61
C LEU A 196 -25.89 26.59 -49.58
N THR A 197 -25.83 27.36 -50.68
CA THR A 197 -26.88 27.42 -51.70
C THR A 197 -27.00 26.08 -52.43
N VAL A 198 -25.87 25.51 -52.89
CA VAL A 198 -25.86 24.19 -53.56
C VAL A 198 -26.22 23.07 -52.60
N PHE A 199 -25.70 23.10 -51.35
CA PHE A 199 -26.07 22.12 -50.32
C PHE A 199 -27.57 22.16 -50.00
N GLY A 200 -28.16 23.34 -49.81
CA GLY A 200 -29.59 23.48 -49.56
C GLY A 200 -30.44 23.00 -50.73
N ALA A 201 -30.09 23.40 -51.96
CA ALA A 201 -30.77 23.00 -53.18
C ALA A 201 -30.79 21.47 -53.38
N PHE A 202 -29.74 20.76 -52.94
CA PHE A 202 -29.73 19.30 -52.86
C PHE A 202 -30.48 18.75 -51.64
N ARG A 203 -30.05 19.07 -50.42
CA ARG A 203 -30.42 18.31 -49.21
C ARG A 203 -31.70 18.79 -48.52
N LEU A 204 -32.01 20.08 -48.61
CA LEU A 204 -33.20 20.68 -47.99
C LEU A 204 -34.39 20.74 -48.96
N TRP A 205 -34.11 20.91 -50.26
CA TRP A 205 -35.13 21.17 -51.28
C TRP A 205 -35.16 20.17 -52.44
N GLN A 206 -34.22 19.22 -52.50
CA GLN A 206 -34.21 18.09 -53.46
C GLN A 206 -34.28 18.48 -54.95
N MET A 207 -33.94 19.73 -55.30
CA MET A 207 -34.06 20.25 -56.67
C MET A 207 -32.87 19.92 -57.57
N LEU A 208 -31.75 19.47 -57.00
CA LEU A 208 -30.56 19.06 -57.75
C LEU A 208 -30.30 17.55 -57.57
N PRO A 209 -29.93 16.81 -58.63
CA PRO A 209 -29.44 15.44 -58.47
C PRO A 209 -28.04 15.44 -57.83
N MET A 210 -27.74 14.38 -57.07
CA MET A 210 -26.51 14.28 -56.25
C MET A 210 -25.23 14.50 -57.06
N THR A 211 -25.17 13.97 -58.29
CA THR A 211 -24.01 14.12 -59.20
C THR A 211 -23.77 15.57 -59.61
N LEU A 212 -24.82 16.33 -59.90
CA LEU A 212 -24.73 17.74 -60.31
C LEU A 212 -24.39 18.62 -59.10
N ALA A 213 -25.02 18.38 -57.95
CA ALA A 213 -24.67 19.05 -56.69
C ALA A 213 -23.18 18.83 -56.33
N PHE A 214 -22.70 17.59 -56.42
CA PHE A 214 -21.29 17.24 -56.22
C PHE A 214 -20.37 17.98 -57.20
N ALA A 215 -20.68 17.94 -58.50
CA ALA A 215 -19.89 18.61 -59.53
C ALA A 215 -19.80 20.14 -59.30
N LEU A 216 -20.91 20.80 -58.93
CA LEU A 216 -20.91 22.22 -58.57
C LEU A 216 -20.02 22.51 -57.36
N LEU A 217 -20.08 21.70 -56.30
CA LEU A 217 -19.21 21.88 -55.13
C LEU A 217 -17.72 21.68 -55.46
N VAL A 218 -17.38 20.77 -56.38
CA VAL A 218 -16.00 20.60 -56.88
C VAL A 218 -15.55 21.83 -57.69
N VAL A 219 -16.39 22.38 -58.55
CA VAL A 219 -16.09 23.62 -59.31
C VAL A 219 -15.91 24.81 -58.38
N ILE A 220 -16.78 24.99 -57.38
CA ILE A 220 -16.67 26.03 -56.35
C ILE A 220 -15.37 25.87 -55.55
N CYS A 221 -15.01 24.62 -55.18
CA CYS A 221 -13.75 24.31 -54.50
C CYS A 221 -12.53 24.70 -55.35
N ALA A 222 -12.48 24.25 -56.60
CA ALA A 222 -11.36 24.51 -57.52
C ALA A 222 -11.19 26.01 -57.82
N ALA A 223 -12.30 26.72 -58.09
CA ALA A 223 -12.29 28.17 -58.30
C ALA A 223 -11.80 28.92 -57.05
N SER A 224 -12.26 28.53 -55.85
CA SER A 224 -11.84 29.14 -54.59
C SER A 224 -10.37 28.85 -54.27
N VAL A 225 -9.88 27.63 -54.51
CA VAL A 225 -8.45 27.29 -54.41
C VAL A 225 -7.62 28.14 -55.37
N GLY A 226 -8.05 28.28 -56.64
CA GLY A 226 -7.38 29.14 -57.62
C GLY A 226 -7.29 30.60 -57.17
N LEU A 227 -8.40 31.17 -56.68
CA LEU A 227 -8.44 32.51 -56.09
C LEU A 227 -7.52 32.65 -54.86
N ALA A 228 -7.38 31.61 -54.04
CA ALA A 228 -6.51 31.61 -52.87
C ALA A 228 -5.02 31.60 -53.25
N VAL A 229 -4.63 30.78 -54.23
CA VAL A 229 -3.24 30.71 -54.74
C VAL A 229 -2.86 32.02 -55.42
N LEU A 230 -3.69 32.53 -56.34
CA LEU A 230 -3.45 33.79 -57.06
C LEU A 230 -3.32 35.00 -56.11
N GLN A 231 -4.05 35.01 -55.00
CA GLN A 231 -4.01 36.11 -54.02
C GLN A 231 -3.08 35.82 -52.81
N LYS A 232 -2.35 34.69 -52.83
CA LYS A 232 -1.51 34.17 -51.73
C LYS A 232 -2.21 34.29 -50.37
N ALA A 233 -3.40 33.71 -50.26
CA ALA A 233 -4.33 33.93 -49.16
C ALA A 233 -4.72 32.62 -48.44
N LEU A 234 -4.01 32.32 -47.35
CA LEU A 234 -4.19 31.10 -46.55
C LEU A 234 -5.65 30.89 -46.08
N SER A 235 -6.32 31.95 -45.59
CA SER A 235 -7.69 31.85 -45.07
C SER A 235 -8.71 31.40 -46.14
N LEU A 236 -8.51 31.81 -47.39
CA LEU A 236 -9.38 31.45 -48.51
C LEU A 236 -9.09 29.99 -48.94
N ALA A 237 -7.81 29.57 -48.94
CA ALA A 237 -7.42 28.18 -49.19
C ALA A 237 -7.99 27.23 -48.12
N MET A 238 -7.86 27.58 -46.84
CA MET A 238 -8.41 26.79 -45.74
C MET A 238 -9.94 26.66 -45.83
N LEU A 239 -10.66 27.74 -46.15
CA LEU A 239 -12.11 27.69 -46.32
C LEU A 239 -12.53 26.84 -47.52
N ALA A 240 -11.83 26.96 -48.65
CA ALA A 240 -12.07 26.17 -49.84
C ALA A 240 -11.82 24.67 -49.59
N SER A 241 -10.69 24.31 -48.98
CA SER A 241 -10.40 22.90 -48.63
C SER A 241 -11.34 22.36 -47.56
N LEU A 242 -11.75 23.16 -46.57
CA LEU A 242 -12.77 22.76 -45.58
C LEU A 242 -14.11 22.45 -46.26
N GLY A 243 -14.58 23.32 -47.16
CA GLY A 243 -15.78 23.05 -47.96
C GLY A 243 -15.61 21.85 -48.90
N GLY A 244 -14.43 21.65 -49.48
CA GLY A 244 -14.08 20.49 -50.30
C GLY A 244 -14.17 19.16 -49.54
N TYR A 245 -13.57 19.07 -48.35
CA TYR A 245 -13.66 17.87 -47.51
C TYR A 245 -15.06 17.65 -46.92
N LEU A 246 -15.78 18.71 -46.56
CA LEU A 246 -17.16 18.57 -46.05
C LEU A 246 -18.17 18.19 -47.13
N ALA A 247 -17.92 18.53 -48.41
CA ALA A 247 -18.90 18.32 -49.48
C ALA A 247 -19.41 16.87 -49.61
N PRO A 248 -18.58 15.82 -49.67
CA PRO A 248 -19.07 14.44 -49.75
C PRO A 248 -19.78 13.99 -48.48
N LEU A 249 -19.33 14.45 -47.32
CA LEU A 249 -19.93 14.13 -46.02
C LEU A 249 -21.34 14.73 -45.89
N LEU A 250 -21.52 15.98 -46.33
CA LEU A 250 -22.79 16.70 -46.36
C LEU A 250 -23.76 16.13 -47.42
N LEU A 251 -23.25 15.72 -48.58
CA LEU A 251 -24.06 15.13 -49.65
C LEU A 251 -24.43 13.66 -49.40
N SER A 252 -23.78 12.97 -48.45
CA SER A 252 -23.95 11.52 -48.24
C SER A 252 -25.40 11.11 -47.89
N THR A 253 -25.91 10.12 -48.63
CA THR A 253 -27.22 9.48 -48.45
C THR A 253 -27.14 8.09 -47.81
N GLY A 254 -25.95 7.66 -47.37
CA GLY A 254 -25.70 6.34 -46.77
C GLY A 254 -25.42 5.20 -47.77
N GLY A 255 -25.77 5.36 -49.05
CA GLY A 255 -25.54 4.35 -50.11
C GLY A 255 -24.36 4.65 -51.06
N GLY A 256 -23.35 5.40 -50.61
CA GLY A 256 -22.24 5.85 -51.46
C GLY A 256 -21.05 4.88 -51.50
N SER A 257 -20.43 4.70 -52.68
CA SER A 257 -19.20 3.90 -52.81
C SER A 257 -18.03 4.55 -52.06
N PHE A 258 -17.45 3.84 -51.08
CA PHE A 258 -16.27 4.31 -50.35
C PHE A 258 -15.05 4.53 -51.26
N VAL A 259 -14.93 3.77 -52.36
CA VAL A 259 -13.86 3.91 -53.36
C VAL A 259 -13.90 5.30 -54.00
N ALA A 260 -15.10 5.82 -54.28
CA ALA A 260 -15.27 7.18 -54.81
C ALA A 260 -14.91 8.25 -53.76
N LEU A 261 -15.30 8.04 -52.50
CA LEU A 261 -14.95 8.93 -51.38
C LEU A 261 -13.42 9.00 -51.18
N PHE A 262 -12.75 7.84 -51.10
CA PHE A 262 -11.30 7.76 -50.93
C PHE A 262 -10.54 8.31 -52.13
N SER A 263 -11.00 8.06 -53.35
CA SER A 263 -10.41 8.64 -54.57
C SER A 263 -10.52 10.16 -54.59
N PHE A 264 -11.67 10.72 -54.19
CA PHE A 264 -11.86 12.16 -54.09
C PHE A 264 -11.03 12.78 -52.96
N TYR A 265 -10.93 12.12 -51.81
CA TYR A 265 -10.09 12.58 -50.69
C TYR A 265 -8.60 12.55 -51.05
N LEU A 266 -8.15 11.53 -51.80
CA LEU A 266 -6.80 11.48 -52.35
C LEU A 266 -6.56 12.61 -53.39
N LEU A 267 -7.54 12.92 -54.24
CA LEU A 267 -7.47 14.05 -55.17
C LEU A 267 -7.33 15.40 -54.42
N LEU A 268 -8.05 15.60 -53.29
CA LEU A 268 -7.86 16.75 -52.43
C LEU A 268 -6.47 16.79 -51.77
N SER A 269 -5.96 15.65 -51.27
CA SER A 269 -4.59 15.55 -50.75
C SER A 269 -3.53 15.91 -51.81
N ILE A 270 -3.71 15.47 -53.06
CA ILE A 270 -2.84 15.80 -54.20
C ILE A 270 -2.95 17.29 -54.54
N GLY A 271 -4.16 17.87 -54.51
CA GLY A 271 -4.38 19.31 -54.70
C GLY A 271 -3.65 20.15 -53.63
N ILE A 272 -3.73 19.75 -52.36
CA ILE A 272 -3.00 20.39 -51.25
C ILE A 272 -1.49 20.26 -51.44
N LEU A 273 -0.99 19.09 -51.85
CA LEU A 273 0.43 18.89 -52.15
C LEU A 273 0.89 19.79 -53.32
N ALA A 274 0.10 19.91 -54.38
CA ALA A 274 0.40 20.78 -55.53
C ALA A 274 0.47 22.26 -55.11
N ILE A 275 -0.48 22.74 -54.30
CA ILE A 275 -0.41 24.08 -53.69
C ILE A 275 0.88 24.22 -52.89
N SER A 276 1.25 23.20 -52.11
CA SER A 276 2.47 23.18 -51.29
C SER A 276 3.78 23.16 -52.09
N ILE A 277 3.77 22.98 -53.41
CA ILE A 277 4.97 23.20 -54.26
C ILE A 277 5.25 24.70 -54.42
N TRP A 278 4.20 25.53 -54.53
CA TRP A 278 4.31 26.96 -54.78
C TRP A 278 4.15 27.83 -53.52
N GLN A 279 3.31 27.43 -52.57
CA GLN A 279 3.02 28.18 -51.33
C GLN A 279 3.00 27.23 -50.12
N HIS A 280 4.00 27.35 -49.26
CA HIS A 280 4.26 26.42 -48.17
C HIS A 280 3.39 26.77 -46.95
N TRP A 281 2.18 26.22 -46.93
CA TRP A 281 1.16 26.51 -45.91
C TRP A 281 0.95 25.32 -44.97
N ARG A 282 1.69 25.33 -43.84
CA ARG A 282 1.57 24.39 -42.72
C ARG A 282 0.11 24.04 -42.38
N GLU A 283 -0.71 25.05 -42.12
CA GLU A 283 -2.09 24.85 -41.67
C GLU A 283 -2.98 24.18 -42.73
N LEU A 284 -2.66 24.32 -44.02
CA LEU A 284 -3.37 23.63 -45.10
C LEU A 284 -2.99 22.14 -45.15
N ASN A 285 -1.70 21.82 -44.98
CA ASN A 285 -1.23 20.44 -44.91
C ASN A 285 -1.75 19.72 -43.65
N LEU A 286 -1.88 20.44 -42.53
CA LEU A 286 -2.50 19.92 -41.30
C LEU A 286 -4.02 19.73 -41.43
N LEU A 287 -4.73 20.64 -42.11
CA LEU A 287 -6.14 20.50 -42.43
C LEU A 287 -6.39 19.28 -43.33
N GLY A 288 -5.58 19.11 -44.37
CA GLY A 288 -5.64 17.96 -45.27
C GLY A 288 -5.39 16.64 -44.54
N LEU A 289 -4.34 16.60 -43.70
CA LEU A 289 -4.04 15.44 -42.85
C LEU A 289 -5.25 15.07 -41.96
N LEU A 290 -5.84 16.06 -41.28
CA LEU A 290 -6.93 15.86 -40.33
C LEU A 290 -8.18 15.28 -41.00
N PHE A 291 -8.59 15.83 -42.15
CA PHE A 291 -9.79 15.33 -42.84
C PHE A 291 -9.52 14.02 -43.58
N THR A 292 -8.38 13.89 -44.27
CA THR A 292 -8.04 12.68 -45.02
C THR A 292 -7.94 11.45 -44.11
N PHE A 293 -7.18 11.53 -43.02
CA PHE A 293 -7.07 10.41 -42.07
C PHE A 293 -8.25 10.35 -41.10
N GLY A 294 -8.88 11.47 -40.73
CA GLY A 294 -10.04 11.46 -39.83
C GLY A 294 -11.24 10.72 -40.41
N VAL A 295 -11.59 10.99 -41.67
CA VAL A 295 -12.72 10.31 -42.34
C VAL A 295 -12.35 8.89 -42.77
N GLY A 296 -11.13 8.66 -43.26
CA GLY A 296 -10.65 7.31 -43.57
C GLY A 296 -10.65 6.39 -42.33
N GLY A 297 -10.30 6.93 -41.16
CA GLY A 297 -10.35 6.22 -39.88
C GLY A 297 -11.78 6.02 -39.36
N LEU A 298 -12.64 7.02 -39.48
CA LEU A 298 -14.04 6.90 -39.06
C LEU A 298 -14.79 5.86 -39.89
N TRP A 299 -14.59 5.82 -41.20
CA TRP A 299 -15.12 4.75 -42.06
C TRP A 299 -14.48 3.40 -41.71
N GLY A 300 -13.15 3.35 -41.58
CA GLY A 300 -12.41 2.13 -41.28
C GLY A 300 -12.72 1.48 -39.92
N LEU A 301 -13.36 2.20 -39.00
CA LEU A 301 -13.83 1.69 -37.71
C LEU A 301 -15.26 1.12 -37.75
N ASN A 302 -16.08 1.51 -38.73
CA ASN A 302 -17.50 1.14 -38.80
C ASN A 302 -17.79 0.14 -39.93
N ASP A 303 -17.15 0.32 -41.10
CA ASP A 303 -17.61 -0.27 -42.37
C ASP A 303 -16.58 -1.21 -43.05
N TYR A 304 -15.33 -1.27 -42.56
CA TYR A 304 -14.23 -1.98 -43.22
C TYR A 304 -14.44 -3.50 -43.31
N GLN A 305 -14.29 -4.06 -44.51
CA GLN A 305 -14.19 -5.50 -44.76
C GLN A 305 -12.77 -5.91 -45.22
N PRO A 306 -12.32 -7.16 -44.93
CA PRO A 306 -11.01 -7.65 -45.39
C PRO A 306 -10.84 -7.65 -46.92
N GLU A 307 -11.95 -7.73 -47.67
CA GLU A 307 -11.95 -7.68 -49.15
C GLU A 307 -11.50 -6.31 -49.68
N ASP A 308 -11.81 -5.22 -48.96
CA ASP A 308 -11.46 -3.85 -49.34
C ASP A 308 -9.99 -3.49 -49.05
N TYR A 309 -9.22 -4.43 -48.46
CA TYR A 309 -7.84 -4.23 -48.04
C TYR A 309 -6.98 -3.58 -49.13
N GLY A 310 -7.09 -4.02 -50.39
CA GLY A 310 -6.28 -3.50 -51.49
C GLY A 310 -6.48 -1.99 -51.75
N VAL A 311 -7.73 -1.53 -51.75
CA VAL A 311 -8.06 -0.10 -51.97
C VAL A 311 -7.66 0.73 -50.75
N CYS A 312 -7.96 0.23 -49.55
CA CYS A 312 -7.59 0.87 -48.29
C CYS A 312 -6.07 1.01 -48.15
N GLN A 313 -5.33 -0.03 -48.50
CA GLN A 313 -3.86 -0.07 -48.44
C GLN A 313 -3.23 0.94 -49.41
N LEU A 314 -3.76 1.05 -50.63
CA LEU A 314 -3.29 2.02 -51.61
C LEU A 314 -3.56 3.46 -51.16
N PHE A 315 -4.77 3.75 -50.66
CA PHE A 315 -5.12 5.04 -50.08
C PHE A 315 -4.23 5.41 -48.88
N LEU A 316 -3.96 4.44 -48.01
CA LEU A 316 -3.12 4.60 -46.82
C LEU A 316 -1.67 4.91 -47.17
N ILE A 317 -1.07 4.14 -48.09
CA ILE A 317 0.29 4.37 -48.60
C ILE A 317 0.38 5.74 -49.28
N ALA A 318 -0.54 6.05 -50.19
CA ALA A 318 -0.51 7.29 -50.96
C ALA A 318 -0.58 8.53 -50.06
N ASN A 319 -1.51 8.56 -49.11
CA ASN A 319 -1.63 9.71 -48.20
C ASN A 319 -0.49 9.78 -47.17
N THR A 320 0.05 8.65 -46.71
CA THR A 320 1.25 8.62 -45.85
C THR A 320 2.48 9.17 -46.58
N LEU A 321 2.65 8.86 -47.88
CA LEU A 321 3.69 9.46 -48.72
C LEU A 321 3.46 10.96 -48.95
N ILE A 322 2.23 11.37 -49.27
CA ILE A 322 1.88 12.79 -49.51
C ILE A 322 2.18 13.65 -48.27
N PHE A 323 1.67 13.29 -47.09
CA PHE A 323 1.80 14.13 -45.90
C PHE A 323 3.09 13.86 -45.11
N GLY A 324 3.51 12.61 -44.95
CA GLY A 324 4.69 12.24 -44.15
C GLY A 324 6.04 12.40 -44.85
N VAL A 325 6.07 12.31 -46.19
CA VAL A 325 7.32 12.41 -46.97
C VAL A 325 7.35 13.66 -47.84
N LEU A 326 6.41 13.80 -48.79
CA LEU A 326 6.47 14.84 -49.81
C LEU A 326 6.21 16.24 -49.22
N SER A 327 5.19 16.39 -48.39
CA SER A 327 4.89 17.66 -47.70
C SER A 327 6.02 18.08 -46.74
N VAL A 328 6.63 17.13 -46.03
CA VAL A 328 7.80 17.40 -45.16
C VAL A 328 9.03 17.79 -45.99
N ALA A 329 9.31 17.10 -47.10
CA ALA A 329 10.44 17.40 -47.96
C ALA A 329 10.32 18.76 -48.66
N LEU A 330 9.11 19.13 -49.14
CA LEU A 330 8.84 20.46 -49.70
C LEU A 330 8.98 21.55 -48.61
N SER A 331 8.36 21.35 -47.45
CA SER A 331 8.47 22.26 -46.30
C SER A 331 9.93 22.55 -45.93
N LEU A 332 10.78 21.51 -45.86
CA LEU A 332 12.22 21.66 -45.59
C LEU A 332 12.99 22.34 -46.72
N ARG A 333 12.63 22.09 -48.00
CA ARG A 333 13.25 22.75 -49.16
C ARG A 333 13.02 24.27 -49.17
N ALA A 334 11.92 24.73 -48.58
CA ALA A 334 11.52 26.14 -48.57
C ALA A 334 11.93 26.93 -47.31
N GLN A 335 12.61 26.32 -46.33
CA GLN A 335 13.06 27.04 -45.14
C GLN A 335 14.24 27.98 -45.45
N GLU A 336 14.14 29.23 -45.00
CA GLU A 336 15.25 30.18 -45.02
C GLU A 336 16.44 29.64 -44.19
N LYS A 337 17.66 29.80 -44.70
CA LYS A 337 18.89 29.40 -44.01
C LYS A 337 18.97 30.05 -42.62
N GLY A 338 18.76 29.25 -41.57
CA GLY A 338 18.87 29.66 -40.17
C GLY A 338 17.65 29.34 -39.29
N LYS A 339 16.46 29.14 -39.87
CA LYS A 339 15.21 28.89 -39.11
C LYS A 339 14.79 27.42 -39.14
N GLN A 340 15.60 26.53 -38.55
CA GLN A 340 15.28 25.09 -38.46
C GLN A 340 14.16 24.81 -37.45
N ILE A 341 12.91 25.04 -37.86
CA ILE A 341 11.73 24.52 -37.17
C ILE A 341 11.19 23.36 -38.00
N VAL A 342 11.62 22.14 -37.68
CA VAL A 342 11.01 20.94 -38.27
C VAL A 342 9.61 20.79 -37.71
N ASP A 343 8.60 20.65 -38.57
CA ASP A 343 7.22 20.48 -38.10
C ASP A 343 7.00 19.06 -37.55
N GLY A 344 7.15 18.92 -36.25
CA GLY A 344 6.94 17.66 -35.54
C GLY A 344 5.55 17.05 -35.77
N VAL A 345 4.52 17.84 -36.06
CA VAL A 345 3.17 17.30 -36.30
C VAL A 345 3.12 16.57 -37.64
N LEU A 346 3.55 17.21 -38.73
CA LEU A 346 3.63 16.58 -40.05
C LEU A 346 4.70 15.47 -40.14
N LEU A 347 5.70 15.49 -39.26
CA LEU A 347 6.75 14.47 -39.19
C LEU A 347 6.32 13.19 -38.46
N PHE A 348 5.55 13.30 -37.37
CA PHE A 348 5.17 12.15 -36.54
C PHE A 348 3.72 11.68 -36.75
N ALA A 349 2.77 12.56 -37.07
CA ALA A 349 1.36 12.17 -37.17
C ALA A 349 1.06 11.25 -38.38
N PRO A 350 1.57 11.47 -39.61
CA PRO A 350 1.35 10.55 -40.72
C PRO A 350 1.85 9.12 -40.45
N PRO A 351 3.08 8.87 -39.94
CA PRO A 351 3.47 7.51 -39.57
C PRO A 351 2.63 6.90 -38.45
N LEU A 352 2.28 7.65 -37.41
CA LEU A 352 1.53 7.11 -36.26
C LEU A 352 0.08 6.77 -36.61
N ILE A 353 -0.62 7.68 -37.31
CA ILE A 353 -2.00 7.44 -37.73
C ILE A 353 -2.05 6.40 -38.86
N GLY A 354 -1.07 6.46 -39.78
CA GLY A 354 -0.89 5.47 -40.84
C GLY A 354 -0.71 4.06 -40.28
N PHE A 355 0.19 3.88 -39.31
CA PHE A 355 0.36 2.61 -38.62
C PHE A 355 -0.89 2.21 -37.81
N GLY A 356 -1.59 3.15 -37.18
CA GLY A 356 -2.84 2.87 -36.45
C GLY A 356 -3.93 2.25 -37.33
N MET A 357 -4.09 2.76 -38.56
CA MET A 357 -4.98 2.16 -39.57
C MET A 357 -4.44 0.81 -40.05
N GLN A 358 -3.15 0.73 -40.36
CA GLN A 358 -2.48 -0.51 -40.78
C GLN A 358 -2.66 -1.64 -39.75
N TYR A 359 -2.59 -1.31 -38.46
CA TYR A 359 -2.88 -2.23 -37.36
C TYR A 359 -4.32 -2.75 -37.43
N GLY A 360 -5.30 -1.84 -37.50
CA GLY A 360 -6.72 -2.21 -37.59
C GLY A 360 -7.05 -3.07 -38.82
N MET A 361 -6.39 -2.81 -39.95
CA MET A 361 -6.52 -3.61 -41.17
C MET A 361 -5.85 -4.99 -41.07
N THR A 362 -4.70 -5.12 -40.40
CA THR A 362 -3.87 -6.34 -40.42
C THR A 362 -3.93 -7.21 -39.16
N GLN A 363 -4.60 -6.76 -38.09
CA GLN A 363 -4.77 -7.50 -36.82
C GLN A 363 -5.34 -8.92 -36.96
N HIS A 364 -6.03 -9.21 -38.07
CA HIS A 364 -6.58 -10.53 -38.37
C HIS A 364 -5.54 -11.56 -38.84
N TRP A 365 -4.31 -11.13 -39.17
CA TRP A 365 -3.18 -12.01 -39.46
C TRP A 365 -2.25 -12.13 -38.25
N VAL A 366 -1.83 -13.36 -37.91
CA VAL A 366 -1.02 -13.70 -36.72
C VAL A 366 0.20 -12.80 -36.50
N TYR A 367 0.89 -12.40 -37.58
CA TYR A 367 2.03 -11.48 -37.53
C TYR A 367 1.78 -10.18 -38.31
N GLY A 368 0.55 -9.91 -38.76
CA GLY A 368 0.20 -8.78 -39.63
C GLY A 368 0.62 -7.42 -39.08
N PRO A 369 0.28 -7.07 -37.82
CA PRO A 369 0.69 -5.81 -37.21
C PRO A 369 2.21 -5.72 -36.99
N ALA A 370 2.89 -6.84 -36.72
CA ALA A 370 4.33 -6.87 -36.49
C ALA A 370 5.13 -6.70 -37.78
N LEU A 371 4.73 -7.39 -38.84
CA LEU A 371 5.29 -7.22 -40.19
C LEU A 371 4.98 -5.82 -40.72
N SER A 372 3.82 -5.25 -40.39
CA SER A 372 3.48 -3.86 -40.67
C SER A 372 4.40 -2.88 -39.93
N ALA A 373 4.69 -3.13 -38.64
CA ALA A 373 5.63 -2.32 -37.87
C ALA A 373 7.06 -2.43 -38.44
N LEU A 374 7.53 -3.63 -38.79
CA LEU A 374 8.80 -3.81 -39.50
C LEU A 374 8.82 -3.13 -40.88
N GLY A 375 7.69 -3.11 -41.60
CA GLY A 375 7.54 -2.43 -42.88
C GLY A 375 7.67 -0.91 -42.76
N TYR A 376 6.97 -0.31 -41.81
CA TYR A 376 7.14 1.12 -41.46
C TYR A 376 8.56 1.39 -40.95
N GLY A 377 9.12 0.52 -40.12
CA GLY A 377 10.50 0.59 -39.62
C GLY A 377 11.51 0.66 -40.77
N ALA A 378 11.50 -0.35 -41.64
CA ALA A 378 12.37 -0.45 -42.81
C ALA A 378 12.15 0.72 -43.79
N PHE A 379 10.92 1.18 -43.97
CA PHE A 379 10.62 2.34 -44.82
C PHE A 379 11.29 3.62 -44.29
N TYR A 380 11.13 3.95 -43.00
CA TYR A 380 11.76 5.15 -42.44
C TYR A 380 13.29 5.01 -42.31
N LEU A 381 13.82 3.80 -42.03
CA LEU A 381 15.27 3.55 -42.01
C LEU A 381 15.90 3.66 -43.41
N THR A 382 15.25 3.13 -44.46
CA THR A 382 15.74 3.28 -45.84
C THR A 382 15.62 4.72 -46.34
N LEU A 383 14.56 5.44 -45.97
CA LEU A 383 14.42 6.87 -46.23
C LEU A 383 15.54 7.68 -45.54
N ALA A 384 15.89 7.36 -44.29
CA ALA A 384 17.02 7.97 -43.59
C ALA A 384 18.36 7.69 -44.31
N PHE A 385 18.60 6.45 -44.76
CA PHE A 385 19.80 6.06 -45.51
C PHE A 385 19.92 6.78 -46.86
N LEU A 386 18.81 6.86 -47.61
CA LEU A 386 18.75 7.58 -48.90
C LEU A 386 18.95 9.09 -48.71
N ALA A 387 18.37 9.68 -47.67
CA ALA A 387 18.57 11.09 -47.32
C ALA A 387 20.02 11.40 -46.93
N LEU A 388 20.68 10.52 -46.15
CA LEU A 388 22.12 10.60 -45.87
C LEU A 388 22.97 10.56 -47.14
N ARG A 389 22.70 9.60 -48.04
CA ARG A 389 23.43 9.46 -49.31
C ARG A 389 23.24 10.65 -50.24
N ARG A 390 22.08 11.30 -50.25
CA ARG A 390 21.78 12.39 -51.20
C ARG A 390 22.09 13.79 -50.68
N TYR A 391 21.92 14.06 -49.37
CA TYR A 391 22.06 15.40 -48.79
C TYR A 391 22.75 15.41 -47.40
N PRO A 392 24.08 15.16 -47.31
CA PRO A 392 24.79 14.90 -46.04
C PRO A 392 24.79 16.03 -44.99
N SER A 393 24.58 17.27 -45.40
CA SER A 393 24.58 18.47 -44.55
C SER A 393 23.17 18.92 -44.17
N LEU A 394 22.29 19.11 -45.15
CA LEU A 394 20.92 19.59 -44.97
C LEU A 394 19.98 18.51 -44.39
N GLY A 395 20.22 17.23 -44.69
CA GLY A 395 19.34 16.13 -44.30
C GLY A 395 19.39 15.74 -42.82
N ARG A 396 20.39 16.19 -42.04
CA ARG A 396 20.67 15.66 -40.69
C ARG A 396 19.46 15.64 -39.73
N PRO A 397 18.62 16.69 -39.62
CA PRO A 397 17.45 16.63 -38.74
C PRO A 397 16.38 15.62 -39.20
N LEU A 398 16.13 15.53 -40.51
CA LEU A 398 15.20 14.56 -41.10
C LEU A 398 15.72 13.12 -40.91
N VAL A 399 17.02 12.90 -41.11
CA VAL A 399 17.68 11.60 -40.86
C VAL A 399 17.53 11.20 -39.40
N MET A 400 17.81 12.09 -38.44
CA MET A 400 17.66 11.79 -37.01
C MET A 400 16.21 11.45 -36.64
N ALA A 401 15.23 12.16 -37.22
CA ALA A 401 13.81 11.85 -37.04
C ALA A 401 13.41 10.51 -37.67
N ALA A 402 13.84 10.24 -38.91
CA ALA A 402 13.53 9.00 -39.62
C ALA A 402 14.22 7.77 -38.99
N LEU A 403 15.42 7.94 -38.41
CA LEU A 403 16.05 6.91 -37.55
C LEU A 403 15.26 6.68 -36.26
N ALA A 404 14.76 7.74 -35.61
CA ALA A 404 13.95 7.60 -34.39
C ALA A 404 12.59 6.94 -34.65
N ILE A 405 11.91 7.31 -35.74
CA ILE A 405 10.64 6.70 -36.18
C ILE A 405 10.88 5.25 -36.61
N GLY A 406 11.88 5.01 -37.46
CA GLY A 406 12.20 3.69 -37.98
C GLY A 406 12.65 2.71 -36.89
N GLY A 407 13.51 3.17 -35.96
CA GLY A 407 13.89 2.42 -34.78
C GLY A 407 12.70 2.15 -33.85
N GLY A 408 11.89 3.17 -33.55
CA GLY A 408 10.69 3.01 -32.70
C GLY A 408 9.71 1.97 -33.24
N PHE A 409 9.49 1.92 -34.56
CA PHE A 409 8.68 0.88 -35.19
C PHE A 409 9.34 -0.51 -35.18
N ALA A 410 10.67 -0.61 -35.27
CA ALA A 410 11.37 -1.88 -35.10
C ALA A 410 11.25 -2.41 -33.66
N THR A 411 11.42 -1.55 -32.65
CA THR A 411 11.17 -1.87 -31.22
C THR A 411 9.71 -2.25 -30.97
N LEU A 412 8.76 -1.65 -31.70
CA LEU A 412 7.32 -1.95 -31.64
C LEU A 412 6.94 -3.28 -32.32
N ALA A 413 7.72 -3.79 -33.27
CA ALA A 413 7.48 -5.11 -33.84
C ALA A 413 7.66 -6.24 -32.81
N ILE A 414 8.53 -6.04 -31.80
CA ILE A 414 8.84 -7.02 -30.75
C ILE A 414 7.57 -7.43 -29.94
N PRO A 415 6.80 -6.53 -29.30
CA PRO A 415 5.55 -6.89 -28.61
C PRO A 415 4.43 -7.38 -29.54
N LEU A 416 4.53 -7.12 -30.86
CA LEU A 416 3.52 -7.51 -31.83
C LEU A 416 3.76 -8.91 -32.43
N ALA A 417 5.01 -9.38 -32.48
CA ALA A 417 5.37 -10.72 -32.96
C ALA A 417 5.65 -11.72 -31.84
N LEU A 418 6.17 -11.26 -30.69
CA LEU A 418 6.64 -12.13 -29.62
C LEU A 418 5.77 -12.00 -28.37
N SER A 419 5.63 -13.10 -27.63
CA SER A 419 4.92 -13.08 -26.36
C SER A 419 5.65 -12.22 -25.32
N ALA A 420 4.89 -11.63 -24.39
CA ALA A 420 5.37 -10.71 -23.37
C ALA A 420 6.59 -11.21 -22.55
N ARG A 421 6.80 -12.54 -22.49
CA ARG A 421 8.00 -13.19 -21.95
C ARG A 421 9.28 -12.76 -22.68
N TRP A 422 9.28 -12.88 -24.01
CA TRP A 422 10.42 -12.51 -24.86
C TRP A 422 10.55 -11.00 -25.00
N THR A 423 9.44 -10.29 -25.13
CA THR A 423 9.40 -8.81 -25.18
C THR A 423 10.05 -8.19 -23.95
N ALA A 424 9.77 -8.72 -22.75
CA ALA A 424 10.40 -8.26 -21.51
C ALA A 424 11.94 -8.43 -21.54
N MET A 425 12.44 -9.58 -22.01
CA MET A 425 13.87 -9.84 -22.10
C MET A 425 14.56 -8.97 -23.17
N ALA A 426 13.92 -8.81 -24.33
CA ALA A 426 14.43 -8.00 -25.43
C ALA A 426 14.50 -6.51 -25.06
N TRP A 427 13.40 -5.92 -24.57
CA TRP A 427 13.36 -4.53 -24.12
C TRP A 427 14.27 -4.27 -22.91
N ALA A 428 14.52 -5.26 -22.04
CA ALA A 428 15.48 -5.11 -20.94
C ALA A 428 16.92 -4.93 -21.47
N LEU A 429 17.33 -5.76 -22.45
CA LEU A 429 18.65 -5.69 -23.07
C LEU A 429 18.79 -4.44 -23.96
N GLU A 430 17.78 -4.13 -24.76
CA GLU A 430 17.72 -2.94 -25.62
C GLU A 430 17.74 -1.64 -24.80
N GLY A 431 16.94 -1.55 -23.74
CA GLY A 431 16.91 -0.41 -22.83
C GLY A 431 18.24 -0.19 -22.11
N LEU A 432 18.92 -1.26 -21.70
CA LEU A 432 20.28 -1.19 -21.17
C LEU A 432 21.28 -0.70 -22.22
N GLY A 433 21.21 -1.21 -23.46
CA GLY A 433 22.10 -0.80 -24.55
C GLY A 433 21.93 0.67 -24.93
N ILE A 434 20.69 1.14 -25.05
CA ILE A 434 20.36 2.56 -25.29
C ILE A 434 20.86 3.43 -24.14
N LEU A 435 20.66 3.01 -22.88
CA LEU A 435 21.18 3.72 -21.72
C LEU A 435 22.72 3.81 -21.74
N TRP A 436 23.41 2.69 -21.99
CA TRP A 436 24.87 2.62 -22.03
C TRP A 436 25.47 3.56 -23.10
N LEU A 437 24.92 3.54 -24.33
CA LEU A 437 25.29 4.49 -25.38
C LEU A 437 24.98 5.94 -24.97
N GLY A 438 23.82 6.18 -24.34
CA GLY A 438 23.43 7.50 -23.84
C GLY A 438 24.38 8.03 -22.75
N VAL A 439 24.95 7.16 -21.92
CA VAL A 439 25.98 7.52 -20.93
C VAL A 439 27.28 7.89 -21.63
N GLN A 440 27.79 7.06 -22.55
CA GLN A 440 29.03 7.33 -23.29
C GLN A 440 28.97 8.62 -24.12
N GLN A 441 27.84 8.88 -24.78
CA GLN A 441 27.65 10.09 -25.59
C GLN A 441 27.22 11.31 -24.75
N HIS A 442 27.16 11.19 -23.42
CA HIS A 442 26.64 12.21 -22.48
C HIS A 442 25.22 12.74 -22.81
N GLN A 443 24.45 12.02 -23.63
CA GLN A 443 23.13 12.43 -24.11
C GLN A 443 22.02 12.08 -23.10
N ARG A 444 21.67 13.04 -22.23
CA ARG A 444 20.58 12.88 -21.22
C ARG A 444 19.27 12.33 -21.79
N ARG A 445 18.86 12.74 -23.00
CA ARG A 445 17.64 12.23 -23.65
C ARG A 445 17.68 10.73 -23.90
N MET A 446 18.83 10.22 -24.35
CA MET A 446 19.06 8.80 -24.63
C MET A 446 19.17 7.97 -23.33
N GLN A 447 19.74 8.55 -22.28
CA GLN A 447 19.77 7.96 -20.93
C GLN A 447 18.33 7.77 -20.38
N TYR A 448 17.47 8.78 -20.54
CA TYR A 448 16.06 8.69 -20.14
C TYR A 448 15.25 7.74 -21.02
N SER A 449 15.47 7.67 -22.34
CA SER A 449 14.75 6.71 -23.18
C SER A 449 15.16 5.26 -22.89
N GLY A 450 16.44 4.99 -22.62
CA GLY A 450 16.90 3.67 -22.19
C GLY A 450 16.26 3.22 -20.86
N THR A 451 16.14 4.12 -19.88
CA THR A 451 15.42 3.83 -18.62
C THR A 451 13.92 3.69 -18.79
N ALA A 452 13.29 4.46 -19.68
CA ALA A 452 11.88 4.27 -20.01
C ALA A 452 11.63 2.88 -20.61
N LEU A 453 12.51 2.41 -21.50
CA LEU A 453 12.39 1.06 -22.08
C LEU A 453 12.62 -0.05 -21.04
N LEU A 454 13.51 0.15 -20.04
CA LEU A 454 13.63 -0.76 -18.88
C LEU A 454 12.35 -0.81 -18.03
N VAL A 455 11.60 0.29 -17.92
CA VAL A 455 10.30 0.32 -17.21
C VAL A 455 9.20 -0.36 -18.05
N LEU A 456 9.22 -0.19 -19.38
CA LEU A 456 8.32 -0.94 -20.28
C LEU A 456 8.62 -2.45 -20.28
N ALA A 457 9.90 -2.84 -20.18
CA ALA A 457 10.33 -4.23 -20.01
C ALA A 457 9.76 -4.85 -18.72
N LEU A 458 9.74 -4.09 -17.62
CA LEU A 458 9.05 -4.49 -16.38
C LEU A 458 7.54 -4.62 -16.59
N GLY A 459 6.88 -3.68 -17.27
CA GLY A 459 5.46 -3.80 -17.62
C GLY A 459 5.15 -5.09 -18.38
N SER A 460 5.99 -5.43 -19.38
CA SER A 460 5.90 -6.69 -20.12
C SER A 460 6.17 -7.92 -19.25
N ALA A 461 7.11 -7.86 -18.30
CA ALA A 461 7.38 -8.95 -17.36
C ALA A 461 6.21 -9.22 -16.40
N LEU A 462 5.53 -8.17 -15.94
CA LEU A 462 4.32 -8.29 -15.12
C LEU A 462 3.13 -8.84 -15.93
N TRP A 463 2.93 -8.34 -17.15
CA TRP A 463 1.92 -8.89 -18.07
C TRP A 463 2.18 -10.37 -18.35
N ALA A 464 3.43 -10.76 -18.62
CA ALA A 464 3.81 -12.16 -18.83
C ALA A 464 3.35 -13.07 -17.68
N GLN A 465 3.45 -12.63 -16.41
CA GLN A 465 2.95 -13.40 -15.26
C GLN A 465 1.44 -13.64 -15.30
N THR A 466 0.63 -12.66 -15.72
CA THR A 466 -0.83 -12.85 -15.88
C THR A 466 -1.19 -13.84 -16.98
N SER A 467 -0.33 -14.02 -17.99
CA SER A 467 -0.50 -15.03 -19.04
C SER A 467 -0.07 -16.45 -18.64
N GLY A 468 0.33 -16.67 -17.38
CA GLY A 468 0.92 -17.92 -16.90
C GLY A 468 2.37 -18.11 -17.38
N VAL A 469 3.26 -18.52 -16.48
CA VAL A 469 4.71 -18.62 -16.75
C VAL A 469 5.28 -19.86 -16.06
N THR A 470 6.12 -20.63 -16.76
CA THR A 470 6.83 -21.77 -16.18
C THR A 470 7.96 -21.29 -15.27
N SER A 471 8.35 -22.06 -14.24
CA SER A 471 9.43 -21.68 -13.30
C SER A 471 10.72 -21.25 -14.01
N LEU A 472 11.07 -21.91 -15.13
CA LEU A 472 12.21 -21.55 -15.97
C LEU A 472 12.04 -20.20 -16.66
N SER A 473 10.87 -19.92 -17.23
CA SER A 473 10.58 -18.62 -17.86
C SER A 473 10.55 -17.49 -16.82
N LEU A 474 10.02 -17.76 -15.62
CA LEU A 474 9.97 -16.81 -14.51
C LEU A 474 11.39 -16.47 -14.02
N LEU A 475 12.23 -17.50 -13.82
CA LEU A 475 13.66 -17.33 -13.56
C LEU A 475 14.33 -16.47 -14.64
N LEU A 476 14.23 -16.83 -15.92
CA LEU A 476 14.94 -16.16 -17.01
C LEU A 476 14.52 -14.69 -17.17
N ILE A 477 13.21 -14.40 -17.19
CA ILE A 477 12.69 -13.03 -17.35
C ILE A 477 13.20 -12.14 -16.21
N PHE A 478 12.99 -12.56 -14.95
CA PHE A 478 13.35 -11.72 -13.81
C PHE A 478 14.86 -11.69 -13.52
N ALA A 479 15.62 -12.73 -13.88
CA ALA A 479 17.08 -12.68 -13.82
C ALA A 479 17.67 -11.70 -14.85
N ILE A 480 17.22 -11.75 -16.11
CA ILE A 480 17.68 -10.82 -17.15
C ILE A 480 17.27 -9.39 -16.81
N LEU A 481 16.00 -9.16 -16.42
CA LEU A 481 15.52 -7.86 -16.00
C LEU A 481 16.30 -7.32 -14.78
N SER A 482 16.54 -8.16 -13.77
CA SER A 482 17.37 -7.82 -12.61
C SER A 482 18.78 -7.41 -13.01
N LEU A 483 19.47 -8.22 -13.82
CA LEU A 483 20.83 -7.92 -14.26
C LEU A 483 20.89 -6.63 -15.07
N CYS A 484 19.90 -6.37 -15.93
CA CYS A 484 19.80 -5.13 -16.69
C CYS A 484 19.56 -3.92 -15.77
N LEU A 485 18.69 -4.04 -14.76
CA LEU A 485 18.43 -2.98 -13.79
C LEU A 485 19.64 -2.72 -12.86
N LEU A 486 20.39 -3.75 -12.47
CA LEU A 486 21.64 -3.60 -11.71
C LEU A 486 22.74 -2.93 -12.56
N ALA A 487 22.89 -3.30 -13.84
CA ALA A 487 23.81 -2.62 -14.75
C ALA A 487 23.39 -1.16 -15.00
N ALA A 488 22.09 -0.90 -15.17
CA ALA A 488 21.54 0.46 -15.28
C ALA A 488 21.76 1.28 -14.00
N ALA A 489 21.58 0.68 -12.82
CA ALA A 489 21.84 1.33 -11.54
C ALA A 489 23.31 1.75 -11.38
N TRP A 490 24.25 0.90 -11.83
CA TRP A 490 25.67 1.21 -11.87
C TRP A 490 25.99 2.38 -12.83
N LEU A 491 25.40 2.38 -14.03
CA LEU A 491 25.52 3.47 -15.00
C LEU A 491 24.99 4.81 -14.47
N TRP A 492 23.82 4.81 -13.82
CA TRP A 492 23.25 6.02 -13.21
C TRP A 492 23.99 6.51 -11.95
N ARG A 493 24.84 5.68 -11.33
CA ARG A 493 25.59 6.03 -10.11
C ARG A 493 26.43 7.30 -10.27
N ALA A 494 26.99 7.52 -11.47
CA ALA A 494 27.81 8.69 -11.80
C ALA A 494 26.99 9.92 -12.24
N LEU A 495 25.67 9.78 -12.45
CA LEU A 495 24.82 10.79 -13.08
C LEU A 495 23.73 11.32 -12.13
N PHE A 496 22.98 10.42 -11.47
CA PHE A 496 21.89 10.79 -10.57
C PHE A 496 21.62 9.68 -9.55
N LEU A 497 22.13 9.86 -8.33
CA LEU A 497 22.04 8.88 -7.24
C LEU A 497 20.61 8.41 -6.90
N PRO A 498 19.56 9.23 -6.94
CA PRO A 498 18.19 8.75 -6.69
C PRO A 498 17.70 7.72 -7.72
N ALA A 499 17.98 7.94 -9.02
CA ALA A 499 17.66 6.96 -10.06
C ALA A 499 18.50 5.68 -9.92
N SER A 500 19.81 5.82 -9.62
CA SER A 500 20.69 4.68 -9.31
C SER A 500 20.12 3.82 -8.17
N ARG A 501 19.65 4.43 -7.08
CA ARG A 501 19.04 3.73 -5.94
C ARG A 501 17.69 3.09 -6.27
N ALA A 502 16.84 3.75 -7.06
CA ALA A 502 15.56 3.18 -7.50
C ALA A 502 15.76 1.95 -8.40
N LEU A 503 16.67 2.04 -9.38
CA LEU A 503 17.04 0.94 -10.27
C LEU A 503 17.71 -0.22 -9.50
N LEU A 504 18.56 0.09 -8.51
CA LEU A 504 19.16 -0.92 -7.63
C LEU A 504 18.10 -1.66 -6.80
N ALA A 505 17.16 -0.93 -6.17
CA ALA A 505 16.08 -1.52 -5.40
C ALA A 505 15.17 -2.40 -6.25
N GLY A 506 14.80 -1.95 -7.46
CA GLY A 506 14.08 -2.75 -8.44
C GLY A 506 14.85 -4.01 -8.83
N GLY A 507 16.12 -3.86 -9.22
CA GLY A 507 16.99 -5.00 -9.57
C GLY A 507 17.06 -6.05 -8.46
N LEU A 508 17.30 -5.63 -7.21
CA LEU A 508 17.32 -6.54 -6.06
C LEU A 508 15.96 -7.24 -5.83
N LEU A 509 14.84 -6.52 -5.98
CA LEU A 509 13.51 -7.10 -5.85
C LEU A 509 13.24 -8.17 -6.92
N PHE A 510 13.59 -7.89 -8.18
CA PHE A 510 13.45 -8.88 -9.25
C PHE A 510 14.48 -10.01 -9.16
N TRP A 511 15.63 -9.80 -8.52
CA TRP A 511 16.53 -10.90 -8.15
C TRP A 511 15.84 -11.88 -7.20
N LEU A 512 15.10 -11.41 -6.19
CA LEU A 512 14.33 -12.29 -5.30
C LEU A 512 13.25 -13.09 -6.05
N VAL A 513 12.57 -12.47 -7.03
CA VAL A 513 11.61 -13.16 -7.91
C VAL A 513 12.32 -14.20 -8.78
N ALA A 514 13.52 -13.91 -9.28
CA ALA A 514 14.35 -14.88 -9.99
C ALA A 514 14.79 -16.04 -9.07
N LEU A 515 15.16 -15.78 -7.81
CA LEU A 515 15.47 -16.82 -6.83
C LEU A 515 14.25 -17.69 -6.50
N LEU A 516 13.04 -17.11 -6.50
CA LEU A 516 11.78 -17.86 -6.36
C LEU A 516 11.60 -18.82 -7.56
N GLY A 517 11.78 -18.33 -8.79
CA GLY A 517 11.77 -19.17 -9.99
C GLY A 517 12.82 -20.27 -9.99
N ALA A 518 14.05 -19.96 -9.55
CA ALA A 518 15.13 -20.94 -9.39
C ALA A 518 14.75 -22.02 -8.37
N SER A 519 14.19 -21.64 -7.22
CA SER A 519 13.77 -22.60 -6.21
C SER A 519 12.55 -23.43 -6.65
N GLN A 520 11.66 -22.87 -7.47
CA GLN A 520 10.51 -23.55 -8.08
C GLN A 520 10.89 -24.51 -9.24
N LEU A 521 12.16 -24.55 -9.65
CA LEU A 521 12.67 -25.59 -10.57
C LEU A 521 13.07 -26.87 -9.83
N ALA A 522 13.65 -26.72 -8.62
CA ALA A 522 14.11 -27.85 -7.82
C ALA A 522 13.04 -28.37 -6.84
N LEU A 523 12.18 -27.48 -6.33
CA LEU A 523 11.29 -27.75 -5.20
C LEU A 523 9.83 -27.38 -5.54
N THR A 524 8.89 -28.28 -5.22
CA THR A 524 7.48 -28.15 -5.61
C THR A 524 6.54 -27.69 -4.48
N LYS A 525 6.91 -27.90 -3.21
CA LYS A 525 6.11 -27.47 -2.04
C LYS A 525 6.55 -26.10 -1.54
N GLN A 526 5.59 -25.27 -1.14
CA GLN A 526 5.80 -23.86 -0.75
C GLN A 526 6.88 -23.67 0.33
N LEU A 527 6.84 -24.43 1.43
CA LEU A 527 7.81 -24.32 2.53
C LEU A 527 9.27 -24.62 2.08
N PRO A 528 9.56 -25.76 1.42
CA PRO A 528 10.83 -25.97 0.73
C PRO A 528 11.23 -24.85 -0.24
N VAL A 529 10.30 -24.32 -1.05
CA VAL A 529 10.59 -23.23 -2.00
C VAL A 529 11.05 -21.96 -1.28
N LEU A 530 10.40 -21.58 -0.17
CA LEU A 530 10.81 -20.41 0.63
C LEU A 530 12.17 -20.62 1.30
N ALA A 531 12.47 -21.84 1.76
CA ALA A 531 13.80 -22.18 2.28
C ALA A 531 14.89 -22.15 1.20
N GLY A 532 14.60 -22.58 -0.03
CA GLY A 532 15.48 -22.43 -1.18
C GLY A 532 15.76 -20.96 -1.50
N VAL A 533 14.73 -20.10 -1.49
CA VAL A 533 14.91 -18.64 -1.62
C VAL A 533 15.78 -18.07 -0.50
N LEU A 534 15.61 -18.51 0.76
CA LEU A 534 16.45 -18.08 1.88
C LEU A 534 17.93 -18.48 1.69
N ALA A 535 18.20 -19.74 1.32
CA ALA A 535 19.55 -20.23 1.09
C ALA A 535 20.23 -19.54 -0.11
N LEU A 536 19.51 -19.40 -1.23
CA LEU A 536 19.98 -18.68 -2.41
C LEU A 536 20.19 -17.18 -2.13
N THR A 537 19.38 -16.57 -1.25
CA THR A 537 19.60 -15.19 -0.79
C THR A 537 20.89 -15.09 0.01
N ALA A 538 21.11 -15.99 0.99
CA ALA A 538 22.33 -16.00 1.79
C ALA A 538 23.59 -16.15 0.93
N ALA A 539 23.53 -16.95 -0.15
CA ALA A 539 24.60 -17.03 -1.15
C ALA A 539 24.73 -15.75 -1.99
N SER A 540 23.60 -15.21 -2.49
CA SER A 540 23.54 -13.98 -3.31
C SER A 540 24.14 -12.78 -2.58
N VAL A 541 23.93 -12.68 -1.26
CA VAL A 541 24.48 -11.63 -0.40
C VAL A 541 26.02 -11.64 -0.40
N TRP A 542 26.66 -12.80 -0.39
CA TRP A 542 28.13 -12.88 -0.55
C TRP A 542 28.59 -12.53 -1.97
N GLY A 543 27.78 -12.81 -2.99
CA GLY A 543 27.99 -12.36 -4.37
C GLY A 543 27.94 -10.83 -4.49
N TRP A 544 26.86 -10.20 -4.01
CA TRP A 544 26.70 -8.74 -3.98
C TRP A 544 27.85 -8.07 -3.24
N ARG A 545 28.27 -8.60 -2.08
CA ARG A 545 29.43 -8.10 -1.32
C ARG A 545 30.72 -8.13 -2.14
N GLN A 546 30.99 -9.22 -2.86
CA GLN A 546 32.19 -9.35 -3.70
C GLN A 546 32.16 -8.40 -4.90
N VAL A 547 31.02 -8.29 -5.59
CA VAL A 547 30.84 -7.36 -6.72
C VAL A 547 30.93 -5.90 -6.24
N ALA A 548 30.32 -5.58 -5.11
CA ALA A 548 30.40 -4.25 -4.50
C ALA A 548 31.83 -3.88 -4.10
N ALA A 549 32.62 -4.81 -3.57
CA ALA A 549 34.03 -4.59 -3.28
C ALA A 549 34.84 -4.34 -4.56
N ARG A 550 34.65 -5.14 -5.62
CA ARG A 550 35.33 -4.97 -6.91
C ARG A 550 34.96 -3.66 -7.64
N LEU A 551 33.71 -3.22 -7.54
CA LEU A 551 33.19 -2.02 -8.22
C LEU A 551 33.15 -0.76 -7.33
N ALA A 552 33.73 -0.81 -6.14
CA ALA A 552 33.68 0.22 -5.09
C ALA A 552 32.25 0.73 -4.78
N TRP A 553 31.24 -0.14 -4.91
CA TRP A 553 29.83 0.25 -4.95
C TRP A 553 29.15 0.11 -3.59
N ARG A 554 29.20 1.20 -2.81
CA ARG A 554 28.68 1.25 -1.43
C ARG A 554 27.18 0.92 -1.32
N GLU A 555 26.35 1.36 -2.27
CA GLU A 555 24.92 1.04 -2.27
C GLU A 555 24.66 -0.46 -2.47
N LEU A 556 25.43 -1.14 -3.35
CA LEU A 556 25.29 -2.58 -3.54
C LEU A 556 25.78 -3.38 -2.32
N ASP A 557 26.82 -2.90 -1.62
CA ASP A 557 27.27 -3.51 -0.35
C ASP A 557 26.20 -3.42 0.75
N ALA A 558 25.37 -2.37 0.77
CA ALA A 558 24.26 -2.26 1.72
C ALA A 558 23.17 -3.34 1.51
N SER A 559 23.03 -3.88 0.29
CA SER A 559 22.07 -4.94 -0.06
C SER A 559 22.25 -6.22 0.74
N LYS A 560 23.43 -6.45 1.35
CA LYS A 560 23.68 -7.61 2.22
C LYS A 560 22.70 -7.74 3.39
N TRP A 561 22.13 -6.62 3.85
CA TRP A 561 21.15 -6.59 4.94
C TRP A 561 19.75 -7.04 4.52
N LEU A 562 19.49 -7.26 3.22
CA LEU A 562 18.22 -7.82 2.72
C LEU A 562 17.96 -9.25 3.24
N LEU A 563 19.01 -9.95 3.73
CA LEU A 563 18.88 -11.21 4.44
C LEU A 563 18.00 -11.10 5.71
N TRP A 564 17.99 -9.96 6.41
CA TRP A 564 17.20 -9.77 7.63
C TRP A 564 15.68 -9.88 7.42
N PRO A 565 15.04 -9.08 6.53
CA PRO A 565 13.61 -9.21 6.28
C PRO A 565 13.23 -10.58 5.68
N ILE A 566 14.12 -11.21 4.90
CA ILE A 566 13.85 -12.54 4.32
C ILE A 566 13.90 -13.64 5.39
N MET A 567 14.86 -13.60 6.31
CA MET A 567 14.86 -14.45 7.51
C MET A 567 13.62 -14.18 8.39
N LEU A 568 13.23 -12.92 8.59
CA LEU A 568 12.03 -12.57 9.39
C LEU A 568 10.74 -13.13 8.76
N LEU A 569 10.60 -13.04 7.44
CA LEU A 569 9.48 -13.64 6.70
C LEU A 569 9.48 -15.17 6.81
N MET A 570 10.64 -15.83 6.75
CA MET A 570 10.75 -17.28 6.95
C MET A 570 10.33 -17.70 8.37
N VAL A 571 10.79 -16.99 9.41
CA VAL A 571 10.34 -17.25 10.80
C VAL A 571 8.82 -17.04 10.92
N GLY A 572 8.28 -15.94 10.39
CA GLY A 572 6.83 -15.68 10.40
C GLY A 572 6.02 -16.79 9.71
N TYR A 573 6.49 -17.27 8.56
CA TYR A 573 5.87 -18.38 7.83
C TYR A 573 5.95 -19.71 8.60
N GLN A 574 7.11 -20.06 9.17
CA GLN A 574 7.26 -21.27 9.98
C GLN A 574 6.42 -21.22 11.27
N ILE A 575 6.21 -20.03 11.86
CA ILE A 575 5.31 -19.83 13.00
C ILE A 575 3.85 -20.01 12.58
N TRP A 576 3.43 -19.41 11.47
CA TRP A 576 2.06 -19.56 10.94
C TRP A 576 1.69 -21.02 10.67
N HIS A 577 2.63 -21.80 10.13
CA HIS A 577 2.45 -23.23 9.83
C HIS A 577 2.83 -24.19 10.96
N GLN A 578 3.24 -23.70 12.13
CA GLN A 578 3.68 -24.52 13.29
C GLN A 578 4.79 -25.54 12.94
N GLN A 579 5.72 -25.13 12.08
CA GLN A 579 6.77 -25.98 11.53
C GLN A 579 8.13 -25.25 11.54
N ILE A 580 8.66 -24.97 12.74
CA ILE A 580 10.06 -24.58 12.91
C ILE A 580 10.91 -25.86 12.93
N VAL A 581 11.01 -26.59 14.05
CA VAL A 581 11.84 -27.81 14.13
C VAL A 581 11.26 -28.92 13.23
N ALA A 582 9.94 -29.08 13.20
CA ALA A 582 9.24 -30.10 12.43
C ALA A 582 9.42 -30.01 10.89
N ALA A 583 9.99 -28.92 10.36
CA ALA A 583 10.27 -28.78 8.92
C ALA A 583 11.42 -29.68 8.42
N GLY A 584 12.18 -30.33 9.31
CA GLY A 584 13.19 -31.33 8.95
C GLY A 584 14.30 -30.77 8.05
N TRP A 585 14.55 -31.42 6.90
CA TRP A 585 15.64 -31.05 5.98
C TRP A 585 15.54 -29.62 5.42
N VAL A 586 14.34 -29.02 5.42
CA VAL A 586 14.11 -27.62 5.04
C VAL A 586 14.96 -26.67 5.89
N ASN A 587 15.21 -27.01 7.15
CA ASN A 587 16.02 -26.21 8.08
C ASN A 587 17.51 -26.16 7.71
N LEU A 588 17.99 -26.94 6.74
CA LEU A 588 19.34 -26.78 6.19
C LEU A 588 19.56 -25.37 5.59
N ALA A 589 18.50 -24.68 5.16
CA ALA A 589 18.58 -23.27 4.77
C ALA A 589 19.03 -22.36 5.93
N TRP A 590 18.62 -22.64 7.18
CA TRP A 590 19.07 -21.91 8.36
C TRP A 590 20.55 -22.16 8.67
N CYS A 591 21.06 -23.37 8.37
CA CYS A 591 22.49 -23.69 8.47
C CYS A 591 23.35 -22.89 7.48
N VAL A 592 22.77 -22.27 6.44
CA VAL A 592 23.46 -21.31 5.55
C VAL A 592 23.19 -19.86 6.00
N ALA A 593 21.94 -19.53 6.30
CA ALA A 593 21.51 -18.16 6.60
C ALA A 593 22.02 -17.63 7.95
N LEU A 594 22.00 -18.43 9.03
CA LEU A 594 22.46 -17.97 10.35
C LEU A 594 23.97 -17.73 10.38
N PRO A 595 24.85 -18.62 9.86
CA PRO A 595 26.27 -18.31 9.74
C PRO A 595 26.55 -17.10 8.84
N ALA A 596 25.81 -16.94 7.73
CA ALA A 596 25.94 -15.74 6.89
C ALA A 596 25.60 -14.46 7.68
N ALA A 597 24.45 -14.42 8.38
CA ALA A 597 24.05 -13.29 9.22
C ALA A 597 25.07 -12.97 10.32
N LEU A 598 25.56 -13.99 11.04
CA LEU A 598 26.56 -13.82 12.09
C LEU A 598 27.92 -13.36 11.53
N MET A 599 28.34 -13.86 10.37
CA MET A 599 29.57 -13.41 9.70
C MET A 599 29.45 -12.00 9.13
N LEU A 600 28.26 -11.56 8.70
CA LEU A 600 27.98 -10.19 8.29
C LEU A 600 28.10 -9.22 9.48
N LEU A 601 27.44 -9.52 10.62
CA LEU A 601 27.63 -8.75 11.86
C LEU A 601 29.12 -8.69 12.24
N ARG A 602 29.79 -9.84 12.37
CA ARG A 602 31.18 -9.93 12.83
C ARG A 602 32.20 -9.21 11.92
N ARG A 603 31.89 -9.00 10.63
CA ARG A 603 32.79 -8.33 9.67
C ARG A 603 32.45 -6.87 9.40
N ASP A 604 31.23 -6.42 9.72
CA ASP A 604 30.73 -5.11 9.29
C ASP A 604 30.21 -4.21 10.43
N ASP A 605 30.04 -4.71 11.66
CA ASP A 605 29.62 -3.93 12.84
C ASP A 605 30.40 -2.60 12.98
N VAL A 606 31.73 -2.67 12.90
CA VAL A 606 32.66 -1.52 12.97
C VAL A 606 32.47 -0.49 11.83
N ARG A 607 31.79 -0.85 10.74
CA ARG A 607 31.50 0.03 9.58
C ARG A 607 30.10 0.62 9.60
N LEU A 608 29.24 0.19 10.52
CA LEU A 608 27.85 0.64 10.62
C LEU A 608 27.72 1.87 11.51
N LEU A 609 26.63 2.62 11.33
CA LEU A 609 26.18 3.57 12.35
C LEU A 609 25.75 2.78 13.60
N PRO A 610 26.17 3.15 14.82
CA PRO A 610 25.87 2.39 16.04
C PRO A 610 24.40 2.00 16.21
N ARG A 611 23.44 2.88 15.89
CA ARG A 611 22.00 2.60 15.95
C ARG A 611 21.55 1.47 15.00
N ILE A 612 22.16 1.37 13.81
CA ILE A 612 21.87 0.32 12.83
C ILE A 612 22.49 -1.01 13.29
N ALA A 613 23.74 -0.96 13.78
CA ALA A 613 24.44 -2.10 14.34
C ALA A 613 23.66 -2.72 15.52
N MET A 614 23.30 -1.89 16.51
CA MET A 614 22.41 -2.25 17.62
C MET A 614 21.08 -2.85 17.13
N GLY A 615 20.44 -2.24 16.13
CA GLY A 615 19.19 -2.74 15.56
C GLY A 615 19.32 -4.15 14.97
N LEU A 616 20.35 -4.39 14.16
CA LEU A 616 20.60 -5.70 13.52
C LEU A 616 20.95 -6.79 14.53
N HIS A 617 21.76 -6.46 15.55
CA HIS A 617 22.08 -7.33 16.69
C HIS A 617 20.85 -7.71 17.51
N LEU A 618 19.96 -6.74 17.76
CA LEU A 618 18.73 -6.91 18.53
C LEU A 618 17.68 -7.73 17.76
N SER A 619 17.46 -7.41 16.48
CA SER A 619 16.46 -8.11 15.66
C SER A 619 16.83 -9.55 15.37
N LEU A 620 18.11 -9.84 15.08
CA LEU A 620 18.58 -11.22 14.89
C LEU A 620 18.38 -12.05 16.16
N PHE A 621 18.67 -11.47 17.33
CA PHE A 621 18.40 -12.11 18.61
C PHE A 621 16.90 -12.34 18.84
N TRP A 622 16.06 -11.32 18.59
CA TRP A 622 14.60 -11.46 18.73
C TRP A 622 13.97 -12.47 17.78
N MET A 623 14.49 -12.64 16.56
CA MET A 623 14.05 -13.67 15.63
C MET A 623 14.37 -15.08 16.14
N ILE A 624 15.58 -15.30 16.67
CA ILE A 624 15.97 -16.58 17.28
C ILE A 624 15.14 -16.84 18.55
N LEU A 625 14.96 -15.83 19.40
CA LEU A 625 14.15 -15.91 20.61
C LEU A 625 12.68 -16.23 20.29
N LEU A 626 12.10 -15.57 19.29
CA LEU A 626 10.71 -15.79 18.86
C LEU A 626 10.52 -17.21 18.33
N ALA A 627 11.48 -17.72 17.53
CA ALA A 627 11.43 -19.08 17.03
C ALA A 627 11.50 -20.12 18.17
N LEU A 628 12.42 -19.95 19.13
CA LEU A 628 12.55 -20.82 20.30
C LEU A 628 11.33 -20.74 21.23
N ALA A 629 10.75 -19.54 21.41
CA ALA A 629 9.55 -19.34 22.23
C ALA A 629 8.30 -19.95 21.59
N ALA A 630 8.16 -19.87 20.26
CA ALA A 630 7.07 -20.52 19.53
C ALA A 630 7.16 -22.05 19.62
N GLU A 631 8.34 -22.64 19.40
CA GLU A 631 8.56 -24.08 19.54
C GLU A 631 8.30 -24.55 20.98
N LEU A 632 8.78 -23.81 22.00
CA LEU A 632 8.48 -24.11 23.41
C LEU A 632 6.98 -24.03 23.73
N TYR A 633 6.26 -23.07 23.15
CA TYR A 633 4.81 -22.92 23.34
C TYR A 633 4.04 -24.07 22.70
N TRP A 634 4.41 -24.52 21.49
CA TRP A 634 3.81 -25.70 20.87
C TRP A 634 4.15 -26.97 21.66
N PHE A 635 5.40 -27.14 22.12
CA PHE A 635 5.80 -28.24 22.98
C PHE A 635 4.97 -28.29 24.27
N ALA A 636 4.86 -27.16 24.99
CA ALA A 636 4.05 -27.04 26.20
C ALA A 636 2.56 -27.34 25.95
N ARG A 637 2.02 -26.96 24.78
CA ARG A 637 0.65 -27.30 24.36
C ARG A 637 0.48 -28.75 23.89
N SER A 638 1.56 -29.43 23.50
CA SER A 638 1.54 -30.85 23.09
C SER A 638 1.64 -31.84 24.25
N LEU A 639 1.89 -31.34 25.47
CA LEU A 639 1.94 -32.17 26.67
C LEU A 639 0.57 -32.86 26.94
N PRO A 640 0.56 -34.08 27.51
CA PRO A 640 -0.68 -34.79 27.85
C PRO A 640 -1.62 -34.02 28.78
N TRP A 641 -2.91 -34.38 28.75
CA TRP A 641 -3.89 -33.87 29.70
C TRP A 641 -3.43 -34.11 31.15
N GLY A 642 -3.63 -33.12 32.02
CA GLY A 642 -3.13 -33.13 33.40
C GLY A 642 -1.66 -32.73 33.58
N MET A 643 -0.98 -32.24 32.53
CA MET A 643 0.41 -31.71 32.58
C MET A 643 0.48 -30.17 32.48
N ALA A 644 -0.62 -29.45 32.77
CA ALA A 644 -0.71 -28.00 32.58
C ALA A 644 0.35 -27.21 33.36
N ALA A 645 0.62 -27.62 34.61
CA ALA A 645 1.65 -27.03 35.47
C ALA A 645 3.09 -27.22 34.94
N TRP A 646 3.36 -28.30 34.20
CA TRP A 646 4.63 -28.47 33.48
C TRP A 646 4.74 -27.50 32.31
N GLY A 647 3.66 -27.31 31.53
CA GLY A 647 3.65 -26.38 30.40
C GLY A 647 3.90 -24.92 30.80
N SER A 648 3.25 -24.46 31.88
CA SER A 648 3.47 -23.12 32.44
C SER A 648 4.80 -22.99 33.17
N GLY A 649 5.18 -24.00 33.97
CA GLY A 649 6.45 -24.07 34.67
C GLY A 649 7.66 -23.98 33.73
N LEU A 650 7.66 -24.76 32.63
CA LEU A 650 8.72 -24.73 31.62
C LEU A 650 8.81 -23.38 30.90
N ALA A 651 7.68 -22.72 30.61
CA ALA A 651 7.68 -21.39 29.99
C ALA A 651 8.30 -20.32 30.89
N LEU A 652 7.96 -20.34 32.18
CA LEU A 652 8.54 -19.46 33.21
C LEU A 652 10.04 -19.75 33.42
N ALA A 653 10.41 -21.02 33.56
CA ALA A 653 11.79 -21.47 33.74
C ALA A 653 12.68 -21.09 32.55
N ALA A 654 12.20 -21.30 31.31
CA ALA A 654 12.92 -20.93 30.10
C ALA A 654 13.11 -19.41 29.98
N GLY A 655 12.08 -18.62 30.29
CA GLY A 655 12.19 -17.15 30.28
C GLY A 655 13.22 -16.63 31.29
N GLY A 656 13.17 -17.12 32.54
CA GLY A 656 14.18 -16.80 33.56
C GLY A 656 15.58 -17.27 33.15
N GLY A 657 15.67 -18.48 32.58
CA GLY A 657 16.89 -19.07 32.03
C GLY A 657 17.53 -18.24 30.92
N VAL A 658 16.75 -17.71 29.97
CA VAL A 658 17.24 -16.82 28.90
C VAL A 658 17.85 -15.54 29.47
N ILE A 659 17.20 -14.91 30.45
CA ILE A 659 17.72 -13.69 31.10
C ILE A 659 19.04 -13.99 31.84
N MET A 660 19.11 -15.10 32.58
CA MET A 660 20.33 -15.55 33.23
C MET A 660 21.45 -15.86 32.22
N ALA A 661 21.14 -16.55 31.13
CA ALA A 661 22.07 -16.93 30.08
C ALA A 661 22.65 -15.70 29.36
N LEU A 662 21.83 -14.71 29.01
CA LEU A 662 22.26 -13.42 28.48
C LEU A 662 23.22 -12.72 29.47
N SER A 663 22.80 -12.60 30.73
CA SER A 663 23.62 -12.00 31.78
C SER A 663 24.95 -12.74 32.01
N ALA A 664 24.96 -14.07 31.87
CA ALA A 664 26.18 -14.88 31.94
C ALA A 664 27.08 -14.72 30.71
N ALA A 665 26.52 -14.70 29.50
CA ALA A 665 27.26 -14.52 28.25
C ALA A 665 27.91 -13.12 28.14
N VAL A 666 27.19 -12.08 28.57
CA VAL A 666 27.70 -10.71 28.72
C VAL A 666 28.84 -10.66 29.75
N ARG A 667 28.66 -11.28 30.94
CA ARG A 667 29.72 -11.38 31.96
C ARG A 667 30.97 -12.13 31.47
N ARG A 668 30.79 -13.21 30.69
CA ARG A 668 31.86 -14.00 30.05
C ARG A 668 32.47 -13.34 28.80
N ARG A 669 32.00 -12.15 28.38
CA ARG A 669 32.45 -11.42 27.17
C ARG A 669 32.45 -12.28 25.89
N VAL A 670 31.46 -13.15 25.74
CA VAL A 670 31.30 -13.99 24.53
C VAL A 670 30.78 -13.14 23.36
N TRP A 671 31.29 -13.34 22.15
CA TRP A 671 30.74 -12.72 20.94
C TRP A 671 29.43 -13.43 20.54
N PRO A 672 28.34 -12.72 20.16
CA PRO A 672 28.21 -11.27 19.92
C PRO A 672 27.95 -10.41 21.17
N PHE A 673 27.59 -11.02 22.30
CA PHE A 673 27.11 -10.35 23.51
C PHE A 673 28.09 -9.31 24.11
N ARG A 674 29.39 -9.45 23.82
CA ARG A 674 30.45 -8.56 24.29
C ARG A 674 30.48 -7.16 23.66
N GLU A 675 30.00 -7.01 22.43
CA GLU A 675 30.15 -5.74 21.68
C GLU A 675 29.14 -4.70 22.17
N TRP A 676 27.90 -5.15 22.41
CA TRP A 676 26.80 -4.32 22.92
C TRP A 676 26.25 -4.87 24.24
N PRO A 677 27.04 -4.86 25.34
CA PRO A 677 26.71 -5.58 26.58
C PRO A 677 25.47 -5.02 27.28
N ALA A 678 25.27 -3.69 27.26
CA ALA A 678 24.07 -3.05 27.80
C ALA A 678 22.81 -3.39 27.00
N LEU A 679 22.92 -3.52 25.66
CA LEU A 679 21.82 -3.94 24.79
C LEU A 679 21.40 -5.37 25.12
N TYR A 680 22.36 -6.30 25.16
CA TYR A 680 22.06 -7.71 25.42
C TYR A 680 21.62 -8.00 26.87
N ALA A 681 22.05 -7.20 27.83
CA ALA A 681 21.64 -7.37 29.23
C ALA A 681 20.33 -6.63 29.59
N CYS A 682 19.97 -5.54 28.90
CA CYS A 682 18.86 -4.66 29.31
C CYS A 682 17.77 -4.41 28.24
N LEU A 683 18.09 -4.49 26.94
CA LEU A 683 17.11 -4.23 25.86
C LEU A 683 16.61 -5.52 25.22
N ALA A 684 17.53 -6.44 24.89
CA ALA A 684 17.23 -7.75 24.33
C ALA A 684 16.22 -8.58 25.14
N PRO A 685 16.28 -8.67 26.49
CA PRO A 685 15.32 -9.46 27.26
C PRO A 685 13.95 -8.78 27.49
N ILE A 686 13.70 -7.55 27.05
CA ILE A 686 12.43 -6.84 27.37
C ILE A 686 11.17 -7.65 26.99
N PRO A 687 11.07 -8.29 25.80
CA PRO A 687 9.92 -9.12 25.48
C PRO A 687 9.76 -10.33 26.42
N VAL A 688 10.87 -10.91 26.89
CA VAL A 688 10.88 -12.01 27.87
C VAL A 688 10.41 -11.50 29.23
N VAL A 689 10.88 -10.33 29.67
CA VAL A 689 10.45 -9.69 30.91
C VAL A 689 8.94 -9.45 30.91
N VAL A 690 8.38 -8.89 29.84
CA VAL A 690 6.93 -8.66 29.71
C VAL A 690 6.17 -10.00 29.74
N ALA A 691 6.63 -11.01 28.99
CA ALA A 691 6.01 -12.34 28.98
C ALA A 691 6.06 -13.01 30.37
N LEU A 692 7.17 -12.92 31.10
CA LEU A 692 7.31 -13.46 32.45
C LEU A 692 6.38 -12.76 33.45
N LEU A 693 6.24 -11.43 33.38
CA LEU A 693 5.33 -10.68 34.25
C LEU A 693 3.87 -11.09 34.00
N VAL A 694 3.47 -11.23 32.73
CA VAL A 694 2.11 -11.70 32.38
C VAL A 694 1.89 -13.14 32.84
N LEU A 695 2.85 -14.04 32.60
CA LEU A 695 2.76 -15.44 33.05
C LEU A 695 2.67 -15.52 34.57
N LEU A 696 3.51 -14.81 35.33
CA LEU A 696 3.47 -14.80 36.81
C LEU A 696 2.12 -14.34 37.39
N VAL A 697 1.34 -13.51 36.66
CA VAL A 697 -0.06 -13.25 37.04
C VAL A 697 -0.93 -14.47 36.73
N LEU A 698 -0.96 -14.90 35.46
CA LEU A 698 -1.92 -15.88 34.95
C LEU A 698 -1.72 -17.29 35.52
N THR A 699 -0.48 -17.76 35.64
CA THR A 699 -0.18 -19.12 36.09
C THR A 699 -0.46 -19.30 37.59
N ASN A 700 -0.51 -18.21 38.35
CA ASN A 700 -0.77 -18.27 39.79
C ASN A 700 -2.23 -18.65 40.13
N PHE A 701 -3.14 -18.58 39.16
CA PHE A 701 -4.52 -19.10 39.27
C PHE A 701 -4.62 -20.61 38.97
N GLN A 702 -3.53 -21.26 38.56
CA GLN A 702 -3.48 -22.71 38.36
C GLN A 702 -3.32 -23.44 39.70
N ASP A 703 -3.87 -24.65 39.77
CA ASP A 703 -3.81 -25.57 40.92
C ASP A 703 -2.39 -26.12 41.17
N GLY A 704 -1.55 -26.13 40.15
CA GLY A 704 -0.22 -26.76 40.19
C GLY A 704 -0.29 -28.28 40.30
N VAL A 705 -1.44 -28.92 40.07
CA VAL A 705 -1.57 -30.37 40.18
C VAL A 705 -1.10 -31.02 38.88
N VAL A 706 -0.28 -32.06 39.00
CA VAL A 706 0.22 -32.84 37.86
C VAL A 706 -0.29 -34.27 37.96
N TYR A 707 -0.91 -34.76 36.89
CA TYR A 707 -1.49 -36.09 36.85
C TYR A 707 -0.42 -37.17 37.09
N ARG A 708 -0.69 -38.05 38.07
CA ARG A 708 0.20 -39.12 38.59
C ARG A 708 1.48 -38.66 39.31
N GLN A 709 1.66 -37.37 39.56
CA GLN A 709 2.75 -36.87 40.41
C GLN A 709 2.24 -36.64 41.84
N THR A 710 3.03 -37.00 42.85
CA THR A 710 2.76 -36.60 44.23
C THR A 710 2.94 -35.09 44.35
N TRP A 711 1.86 -34.39 44.71
CA TRP A 711 1.93 -32.95 44.95
C TRP A 711 2.75 -32.67 46.21
N LEU A 712 3.72 -31.78 46.11
CA LEU A 712 4.59 -31.35 47.21
C LEU A 712 4.54 -29.82 47.32
N PRO A 713 4.52 -29.24 48.54
CA PRO A 713 4.69 -27.81 48.71
C PRO A 713 6.04 -27.36 48.15
N LEU A 714 6.02 -26.31 47.31
CA LEU A 714 7.20 -25.61 46.76
C LEU A 714 8.09 -26.43 45.79
N VAL A 715 8.08 -27.76 45.86
CA VAL A 715 8.76 -28.68 44.92
C VAL A 715 7.76 -29.13 43.86
N ASN A 716 7.50 -28.23 42.93
CA ASN A 716 6.42 -28.33 41.95
C ASN A 716 6.83 -27.56 40.68
N PRO A 717 6.63 -28.10 39.46
CA PRO A 717 7.02 -27.43 38.21
C PRO A 717 6.53 -25.99 38.08
N LEU A 718 5.33 -25.68 38.59
CA LEU A 718 4.75 -24.35 38.60
C LEU A 718 5.54 -23.38 39.50
N GLU A 719 5.94 -23.84 40.68
CA GLU A 719 6.63 -23.04 41.70
C GLU A 719 8.13 -22.90 41.37
N GLU A 720 8.75 -23.97 40.88
CA GLU A 720 10.12 -23.94 40.36
C GLU A 720 10.23 -22.99 39.16
N GLY A 721 9.29 -23.06 38.22
CA GLY A 721 9.19 -22.14 37.10
C GLY A 721 9.05 -20.69 37.56
N ALA A 722 8.13 -20.42 38.49
CA ALA A 722 7.94 -19.08 39.06
C ALA A 722 9.18 -18.57 39.80
N ALA A 723 9.89 -19.42 40.55
CA ALA A 723 11.14 -19.07 41.21
C ALA A 723 12.25 -18.73 40.19
N PHE A 724 12.40 -19.51 39.11
CA PHE A 724 13.31 -19.21 38.01
C PHE A 724 12.96 -17.88 37.31
N ALA A 725 11.68 -17.61 37.09
CA ALA A 725 11.21 -16.35 36.51
C ALA A 725 11.54 -15.14 37.41
N LEU A 726 11.21 -15.20 38.70
CA LEU A 726 11.51 -14.16 39.68
C LEU A 726 13.02 -13.91 39.81
N LEU A 727 13.83 -14.98 39.88
CA LEU A 727 15.29 -14.88 39.90
C LEU A 727 15.83 -14.25 38.61
N GLY A 728 15.29 -14.63 37.45
CA GLY A 728 15.57 -13.98 36.16
C GLY A 728 15.25 -12.47 36.18
N LEU A 729 14.08 -12.08 36.69
CA LEU A 729 13.67 -10.67 36.83
C LEU A 729 14.58 -9.88 37.80
N VAL A 730 15.05 -10.50 38.88
CA VAL A 730 16.07 -9.91 39.77
C VAL A 730 17.40 -9.72 39.04
N VAL A 731 17.86 -10.72 38.26
CA VAL A 731 19.07 -10.61 37.44
C VAL A 731 18.96 -9.52 36.37
N PHE A 732 17.77 -9.33 35.78
CA PHE A 732 17.47 -8.22 34.88
C PHE A 732 17.55 -6.87 35.60
N TYR A 733 16.90 -6.72 36.76
CA TYR A 733 16.97 -5.47 37.55
C TYR A 733 18.41 -5.12 37.97
N LEU A 734 19.21 -6.12 38.39
CA LEU A 734 20.62 -5.93 38.69
C LEU A 734 21.45 -5.53 37.44
N ALA A 735 21.11 -6.05 36.26
CA ALA A 735 21.73 -5.62 35.00
C ALA A 735 21.35 -4.17 34.64
N VAL A 736 20.07 -3.79 34.73
CA VAL A 736 19.61 -2.41 34.49
C VAL A 736 20.26 -1.43 35.47
N LYS A 737 20.34 -1.77 36.76
CA LYS A 737 21.04 -0.98 37.79
C LYS A 737 22.53 -0.82 37.50
N ARG A 738 23.17 -1.82 36.86
CA ARG A 738 24.60 -1.78 36.47
C ARG A 738 24.88 -0.93 35.23
N TYR A 739 24.04 -1.03 34.20
CA TYR A 739 24.30 -0.37 32.91
C TYR A 739 23.62 0.99 32.75
N TYR A 740 22.50 1.22 33.46
CA TYR A 740 21.71 2.45 33.38
C TYR A 740 21.35 2.96 34.79
N PRO A 741 22.32 3.27 35.67
CA PRO A 741 22.06 3.62 37.08
C PRO A 741 21.12 4.82 37.26
N ALA A 742 21.08 5.75 36.29
CA ALA A 742 20.16 6.88 36.30
C ALA A 742 18.67 6.48 36.21
N LEU A 743 18.32 5.40 35.50
CA LEU A 743 16.91 5.01 35.31
C LEU A 743 16.26 4.53 36.63
N PRO A 744 16.83 3.59 37.41
CA PRO A 744 16.31 3.28 38.75
C PRO A 744 16.43 4.44 39.75
N ALA A 745 17.38 5.36 39.56
CA ALA A 745 17.52 6.54 40.41
C ALA A 745 16.43 7.60 40.18
N GLN A 746 15.90 7.70 38.97
CA GLN A 746 14.73 8.53 38.65
C GLN A 746 13.42 7.80 39.00
N ALA A 747 13.31 6.50 38.70
CA ALA A 747 12.13 5.67 38.99
C ALA A 747 12.01 5.21 40.47
N ARG A 748 12.63 5.93 41.42
CA ARG A 748 12.65 5.58 42.85
C ARG A 748 11.23 5.37 43.44
N PRO A 749 10.96 4.29 44.20
CA PRO A 749 11.62 2.99 44.29
C PRO A 749 10.92 1.90 43.44
N TRP A 750 10.01 2.29 42.54
CA TRP A 750 8.99 1.43 41.93
C TRP A 750 9.48 0.11 41.32
N PRO A 751 10.61 0.01 40.59
CA PRO A 751 11.06 -1.26 40.03
C PRO A 751 11.32 -2.36 41.08
N ALA A 752 11.83 -1.99 42.27
CA ALA A 752 12.04 -2.94 43.35
C ALA A 752 10.71 -3.33 44.03
N VAL A 753 9.81 -2.36 44.23
CA VAL A 753 8.46 -2.60 44.77
C VAL A 753 7.65 -3.53 43.86
N VAL A 754 7.76 -3.39 42.54
CA VAL A 754 7.12 -4.30 41.57
C VAL A 754 7.65 -5.73 41.71
N LEU A 755 8.97 -5.94 41.80
CA LEU A 755 9.53 -7.29 42.03
C LEU A 755 9.05 -7.89 43.36
N MET A 756 8.98 -7.09 44.43
CA MET A 756 8.45 -7.53 45.72
C MET A 756 6.95 -7.86 45.65
N ALA A 757 6.16 -7.08 44.90
CA ALA A 757 4.73 -7.35 44.69
C ALA A 757 4.50 -8.65 43.90
N PHE A 758 5.31 -8.92 42.87
CA PHE A 758 5.28 -10.20 42.15
C PHE A 758 5.70 -11.39 43.02
N GLY A 759 6.73 -11.23 43.87
CA GLY A 759 7.10 -12.24 44.87
C GLY A 759 5.99 -12.48 45.90
N PHE A 760 5.33 -11.43 46.39
CA PHE A 760 4.20 -11.55 47.31
C PHE A 760 2.98 -12.21 46.66
N TRP A 761 2.66 -11.86 45.42
CA TRP A 761 1.60 -12.51 44.63
C TRP A 761 1.86 -14.02 44.48
N TRP A 762 3.08 -14.38 44.07
CA TRP A 762 3.52 -15.77 43.98
C TRP A 762 3.39 -16.53 45.31
N LEU A 763 3.92 -15.98 46.41
CA LEU A 763 3.83 -16.59 47.73
C LEU A 763 2.38 -16.80 48.21
N ASN A 764 1.47 -15.89 47.88
CA ASN A 764 0.04 -16.06 48.18
C ASN A 764 -0.57 -17.25 47.42
N GLY A 765 -0.22 -17.45 46.14
CA GLY A 765 -0.72 -18.58 45.35
C GLY A 765 -0.10 -19.91 45.77
N ALA A 766 1.19 -19.93 46.10
CA ALA A 766 1.86 -21.11 46.64
C ALA A 766 1.26 -21.53 47.99
N LEU A 767 0.97 -20.56 48.87
CA LEU A 767 0.23 -20.78 50.11
C LEU A 767 -1.20 -21.27 49.84
N MET A 768 -1.89 -20.71 48.84
CA MET A 768 -3.24 -21.15 48.44
C MET A 768 -3.25 -22.62 47.98
N ARG A 769 -2.30 -23.02 47.13
CA ARG A 769 -2.15 -24.42 46.66
C ARG A 769 -1.85 -25.37 47.81
N ALA A 770 -0.94 -25.00 48.71
CA ALA A 770 -0.62 -25.80 49.90
C ALA A 770 -1.81 -26.00 50.84
N LEU A 771 -2.58 -24.94 51.08
CA LEU A 771 -3.75 -24.97 51.96
C LEU A 771 -4.95 -25.67 51.32
N ALA A 772 -5.12 -25.55 49.99
CA ALA A 772 -6.15 -26.27 49.25
C ALA A 772 -5.88 -27.78 49.25
N TRP A 773 -4.62 -28.19 48.98
CA TRP A 773 -4.23 -29.60 49.04
C TRP A 773 -4.32 -30.18 50.46
N TYR A 774 -3.84 -29.46 51.48
CA TYR A 774 -3.89 -29.91 52.87
C TYR A 774 -5.32 -29.98 53.43
N GLY A 775 -6.20 -29.06 53.00
CA GLY A 775 -7.59 -28.97 53.45
C GLY A 775 -8.60 -29.74 52.59
N ASP A 776 -8.16 -30.49 51.58
CA ASP A 776 -8.98 -31.15 50.56
C ASP A 776 -10.03 -30.21 49.91
N VAL A 777 -9.61 -28.97 49.61
CA VAL A 777 -10.46 -27.92 49.03
C VAL A 777 -10.38 -27.99 47.52
N ALA A 778 -11.50 -28.30 46.87
CA ALA A 778 -11.61 -28.31 45.41
C ALA A 778 -11.17 -26.97 44.79
N TRP A 779 -10.30 -27.02 43.77
CA TRP A 779 -9.72 -25.84 43.13
C TRP A 779 -10.72 -25.11 42.21
N ASN A 780 -11.64 -24.37 42.83
CA ASN A 780 -12.55 -23.45 42.16
C ASN A 780 -12.68 -22.16 42.99
N MET A 781 -13.01 -21.04 42.33
CA MET A 781 -12.98 -19.72 42.97
C MET A 781 -13.92 -19.60 44.17
N ALA A 782 -15.09 -20.27 44.17
CA ALA A 782 -16.03 -20.24 45.28
C ALA A 782 -15.48 -21.02 46.49
N SER A 783 -15.12 -22.30 46.32
CA SER A 783 -14.60 -23.12 47.42
C SER A 783 -13.29 -22.59 48.01
N LEU A 784 -12.41 -21.97 47.19
CA LEU A 784 -11.21 -21.30 47.68
C LEU A 784 -11.53 -20.04 48.49
N TRP A 785 -12.58 -19.30 48.12
CA TRP A 785 -13.01 -18.09 48.81
C TRP A 785 -13.76 -18.38 50.12
N ASP A 786 -14.66 -19.36 50.11
CA ASP A 786 -15.47 -19.75 51.27
C ASP A 786 -14.67 -20.55 52.32
N SER A 787 -13.50 -21.07 51.94
CA SER A 787 -12.61 -21.80 52.84
C SER A 787 -12.06 -20.90 53.96
N ARG A 788 -12.68 -20.98 55.14
CA ARG A 788 -12.23 -20.34 56.38
C ARG A 788 -10.74 -20.61 56.67
N LEU A 789 -10.23 -21.80 56.31
CA LEU A 789 -8.83 -22.19 56.49
C LEU A 789 -7.90 -21.35 55.61
N ILE A 790 -8.25 -21.12 54.34
CA ILE A 790 -7.48 -20.26 53.43
C ILE A 790 -7.58 -18.80 53.90
N GLN A 791 -8.79 -18.32 54.22
CA GLN A 791 -9.01 -16.91 54.58
C GLN A 791 -8.24 -16.47 55.83
N THR A 792 -8.25 -17.28 56.91
CA THR A 792 -7.47 -16.97 58.13
C THR A 792 -5.96 -17.08 57.90
N SER A 793 -5.52 -18.04 57.09
CA SER A 793 -4.08 -18.23 56.81
C SER A 793 -3.51 -17.08 55.98
N PHE A 794 -4.26 -16.56 55.01
CA PHE A 794 -3.92 -15.32 54.30
C PHE A 794 -3.86 -14.12 55.26
N ALA A 795 -4.81 -13.98 56.18
CA ALA A 795 -4.80 -12.88 57.14
C ALA A 795 -3.55 -12.90 58.04
N LEU A 796 -3.16 -14.08 58.55
CA LEU A 796 -1.92 -14.26 59.32
C LEU A 796 -0.66 -14.03 58.47
N PHE A 797 -0.63 -14.53 57.23
CA PHE A 797 0.51 -14.32 56.32
C PHE A 797 0.72 -12.84 55.97
N TRP A 798 -0.35 -12.11 55.65
CA TRP A 798 -0.29 -10.67 55.37
C TRP A 798 0.10 -9.87 56.62
N MET A 799 -0.40 -10.25 57.80
CA MET A 799 -0.05 -9.64 59.09
C MET A 799 1.43 -9.82 59.42
N LEU A 800 1.97 -11.03 59.27
CA LEU A 800 3.40 -11.30 59.47
C LEU A 800 4.25 -10.56 58.43
N SER A 801 3.81 -10.53 57.17
CA SER A 801 4.49 -9.78 56.09
C SER A 801 4.55 -8.29 56.40
N ALA A 802 3.46 -7.70 56.87
CA ALA A 802 3.41 -6.29 57.30
C ALA A 802 4.36 -6.03 58.47
N LEU A 803 4.34 -6.88 59.51
CA LEU A 803 5.22 -6.76 60.68
C LEU A 803 6.70 -6.83 60.28
N VAL A 804 7.10 -7.79 59.44
CA VAL A 804 8.49 -7.93 58.99
C VAL A 804 8.91 -6.75 58.11
N LEU A 805 8.04 -6.26 57.20
CA LEU A 805 8.30 -5.05 56.42
C LEU A 805 8.51 -3.83 57.32
N MET A 806 7.68 -3.63 58.34
CA MET A 806 7.81 -2.51 59.28
C MET A 806 9.08 -2.60 60.13
N ILE A 807 9.42 -3.78 60.67
CA ILE A 807 10.68 -4.00 61.41
C ILE A 807 11.91 -3.75 60.52
N HIS A 808 11.88 -4.23 59.27
CA HIS A 808 12.96 -4.01 58.31
C HIS A 808 13.12 -2.55 57.92
N ALA A 809 11.99 -1.87 57.68
CA ALA A 809 11.94 -0.44 57.39
C ALA A 809 12.52 0.41 58.53
N THR A 810 12.15 0.11 59.78
CA THR A 810 12.66 0.77 60.98
C THR A 810 14.18 0.57 61.11
N ARG A 811 14.69 -0.65 60.85
CA ARG A 811 16.14 -0.92 60.82
C ARG A 811 16.90 -0.24 59.67
N ARG A 812 16.23 0.10 58.56
CA ARG A 812 16.80 0.87 57.43
C ARG A 812 16.49 2.38 57.49
N ALA A 813 15.82 2.87 58.54
CA ALA A 813 15.24 4.21 58.62
C ALA A 813 14.33 4.59 57.41
N SER A 814 13.79 3.60 56.71
CA SER A 814 13.08 3.78 55.44
C SER A 814 11.60 4.07 55.65
N ARG A 815 11.26 5.36 55.77
CA ARG A 815 9.88 5.81 56.00
C ARG A 815 8.89 5.34 54.90
N GLN A 816 9.36 5.10 53.67
CA GLN A 816 8.53 4.57 52.58
C GLN A 816 8.18 3.09 52.79
N GLU A 817 9.16 2.24 53.11
CA GLU A 817 8.93 0.81 53.41
C GLU A 817 8.01 0.63 54.63
N TRP A 818 8.15 1.50 55.65
CA TRP A 818 7.30 1.49 56.84
C TRP A 818 5.84 1.77 56.49
N LEU A 819 5.59 2.78 55.64
CA LEU A 819 4.24 3.12 55.17
C LEU A 819 3.63 2.02 54.30
N CYS A 820 4.43 1.31 53.50
CA CYS A 820 3.95 0.13 52.77
C CYS A 820 3.54 -1.02 53.71
N GLY A 821 4.31 -1.27 54.76
CA GLY A 821 3.95 -2.26 55.79
C GLY A 821 2.68 -1.86 56.57
N ALA A 822 2.57 -0.60 56.98
CA ALA A 822 1.37 -0.07 57.63
C ALA A 822 0.13 -0.11 56.73
N ALA A 823 0.28 0.15 55.43
CA ALA A 823 -0.81 0.02 54.45
C ALA A 823 -1.27 -1.45 54.29
N LEU A 824 -0.34 -2.42 54.25
CA LEU A 824 -0.67 -3.85 54.23
C LEU A 824 -1.40 -4.28 55.52
N LEU A 825 -0.98 -3.77 56.68
CA LEU A 825 -1.68 -4.00 57.96
C LEU A 825 -3.10 -3.40 57.94
N GLY A 826 -3.29 -2.23 57.32
CA GLY A 826 -4.60 -1.63 57.09
C GLY A 826 -5.49 -2.48 56.16
N VAL A 827 -4.94 -3.07 55.11
CA VAL A 827 -5.66 -4.02 54.23
C VAL A 827 -6.05 -5.28 55.00
N VAL A 828 -5.21 -5.79 55.91
CA VAL A 828 -5.58 -6.91 56.81
C VAL A 828 -6.74 -6.50 57.73
N MET A 829 -6.69 -5.33 58.36
CA MET A 829 -7.80 -4.81 59.19
C MET A 829 -9.11 -4.77 58.41
N VAL A 830 -9.11 -4.19 57.20
CA VAL A 830 -10.29 -4.12 56.34
C VAL A 830 -10.77 -5.51 55.92
N LYS A 831 -9.86 -6.46 55.61
CA LYS A 831 -10.23 -7.85 55.30
C LYS A 831 -10.91 -8.52 56.50
N LEU A 832 -10.35 -8.42 57.69
CA LEU A 832 -10.93 -8.99 58.92
C LEU A 832 -12.32 -8.38 59.21
N MET A 833 -12.51 -7.10 58.93
CA MET A 833 -13.80 -6.39 59.07
C MET A 833 -14.85 -6.75 58.01
N LEU A 834 -14.45 -7.08 56.78
CA LEU A 834 -15.40 -7.33 55.66
C LEU A 834 -15.65 -8.82 55.38
N VAL A 835 -14.63 -9.68 55.48
CA VAL A 835 -14.72 -11.10 55.12
C VAL A 835 -15.03 -11.95 56.35
N ASP A 836 -14.15 -11.95 57.35
CA ASP A 836 -14.29 -12.79 58.54
C ASP A 836 -15.44 -12.32 59.47
N SER A 837 -15.92 -11.09 59.29
CA SER A 837 -17.01 -10.48 60.06
C SER A 837 -18.40 -10.67 59.42
N ALA A 838 -18.47 -10.94 58.11
CA ALA A 838 -19.74 -11.18 57.40
C ALA A 838 -20.37 -12.52 57.78
N GLY A 839 -19.55 -13.55 58.03
CA GLY A 839 -19.98 -14.87 58.49
C GLY A 839 -20.25 -14.99 60.01
N GLY A 840 -20.38 -13.86 60.72
CA GLY A 840 -20.48 -13.84 62.18
C GLY A 840 -21.46 -12.79 62.74
N GLY A 841 -22.12 -13.16 63.85
CA GLY A 841 -22.99 -12.28 64.61
C GLY A 841 -22.22 -11.11 65.26
N GLY A 842 -22.93 -10.06 65.68
CA GLY A 842 -22.33 -8.78 66.09
C GLY A 842 -21.20 -8.86 67.13
N LEU A 843 -21.22 -9.87 68.02
CA LEU A 843 -20.17 -10.08 69.02
C LEU A 843 -18.80 -10.41 68.41
N SER A 844 -18.74 -11.21 67.32
CA SER A 844 -17.45 -11.55 66.69
C SER A 844 -16.83 -10.36 65.96
N ARG A 845 -17.66 -9.43 65.47
CA ARG A 845 -17.23 -8.11 64.98
C ARG A 845 -16.55 -7.30 66.09
N VAL A 846 -17.19 -7.16 67.26
CA VAL A 846 -16.62 -6.42 68.39
C VAL A 846 -15.27 -7.00 68.83
N VAL A 847 -15.16 -8.33 68.96
CA VAL A 847 -13.90 -8.99 69.31
C VAL A 847 -12.81 -8.79 68.25
N ALA A 848 -13.16 -8.82 66.95
CA ALA A 848 -12.22 -8.53 65.88
C ALA A 848 -11.71 -7.08 65.92
N PHE A 849 -12.57 -6.09 66.16
CA PHE A 849 -12.17 -4.69 66.33
C PHE A 849 -11.18 -4.51 67.50
N ILE A 850 -11.47 -5.12 68.66
CA ILE A 850 -10.59 -5.04 69.84
C ILE A 850 -9.25 -5.72 69.58
N GLY A 851 -9.25 -6.91 68.98
CA GLY A 851 -8.03 -7.64 68.63
C GLY A 851 -7.13 -6.87 67.67
N VAL A 852 -7.72 -6.20 66.66
CA VAL A 852 -6.96 -5.36 65.72
C VAL A 852 -6.45 -4.08 66.39
N ALA A 853 -7.23 -3.44 67.26
CA ALA A 853 -6.78 -2.25 68.01
C ALA A 853 -5.56 -2.56 68.89
N ILE A 854 -5.57 -3.71 69.60
CA ILE A 854 -4.43 -4.20 70.38
C ILE A 854 -3.22 -4.49 69.48
N LEU A 855 -3.44 -5.15 68.34
CA LEU A 855 -2.37 -5.46 67.38
C LEU A 855 -1.69 -4.18 66.84
N VAL A 856 -2.47 -3.16 66.47
CA VAL A 856 -1.96 -1.86 66.01
C VAL A 856 -1.16 -1.17 67.12
N LEU A 857 -1.62 -1.25 68.38
CA LEU A 857 -0.89 -0.71 69.54
C LEU A 857 0.49 -1.39 69.72
N ILE A 858 0.53 -2.72 69.62
CA ILE A 858 1.77 -3.52 69.71
C ILE A 858 2.74 -3.18 68.57
N VAL A 859 2.24 -3.09 67.33
CA VAL A 859 3.06 -2.70 66.17
C VAL A 859 3.60 -1.28 66.32
N GLY A 860 2.78 -0.34 66.80
CA GLY A 860 3.20 1.04 67.06
C GLY A 860 4.29 1.17 68.13
N TYR A 861 4.30 0.27 69.13
CA TYR A 861 5.34 0.21 70.15
C TYR A 861 6.66 -0.37 69.62
N PHE A 862 6.63 -1.50 68.91
CA PHE A 862 7.85 -2.19 68.45
C PHE A 862 8.45 -1.63 67.14
N SER A 863 7.69 -0.81 66.39
CA SER A 863 8.12 -0.29 65.09
C SER A 863 7.71 1.18 64.93
N PRO A 864 8.33 2.12 65.64
CA PRO A 864 8.04 3.55 65.50
C PRO A 864 8.33 4.06 64.08
N LEU A 865 7.57 5.08 63.64
CA LEU A 865 7.70 5.69 62.31
C LEU A 865 9.07 6.38 62.16
N PRO A 866 9.89 6.04 61.14
CA PRO A 866 11.15 6.74 60.90
C PRO A 866 10.95 8.25 60.62
N PRO A 867 11.89 9.12 61.06
CA PRO A 867 11.83 10.56 60.82
C PRO A 867 11.87 10.91 59.33
N LYS A 868 11.52 12.16 59.00
CA LYS A 868 11.68 12.68 57.64
C LYS A 868 13.16 12.97 57.37
N THR A 869 13.65 12.57 56.21
CA THR A 869 14.95 13.01 55.69
C THR A 869 14.95 14.54 55.54
N GLY A 870 15.72 15.23 56.39
CA GLY A 870 15.77 16.68 56.50
C GLY A 870 15.42 17.21 57.90
N ASP A 871 14.68 16.44 58.71
CA ASP A 871 14.37 16.75 60.11
C ASP A 871 15.33 15.97 61.05
N GLU A 872 16.62 16.29 61.01
CA GLU A 872 17.58 15.88 62.06
C GLU A 872 17.61 16.90 63.20
N LYS A 873 17.79 16.41 64.43
CA LYS A 873 18.07 17.14 65.66
C LYS A 873 19.12 16.37 66.47
#